data_AF-A0A1E4RTI6-F1
#
_entry.id   AF-A0A1E4RTI6-F1
#
_cell.length_a   1.000
_cell.length_b   1.000
_cell.length_c   1.000
_cell.angle_alpha   90.00
_cell.angle_beta   90.00
_cell.angle_gamma   90.00
#
_symmetry.space_group_name_H-M   'P 1'
#
loop_
_entity.id
_entity.type
_entity.pdbx_description
1 polymer ?
#
loop_
_entity_poly.entity_id
_entity_poly.type
_entity_poly.pdbx_seq_one_letter_code
_entity_poly.pdbx_strand_id
1 'polypeptide(L)'
;MVRLTKILHSGLRRISRFGSLYGSKTRSLTLPQQNAFFKSKLAFLIALIFLCSNLFLSSTVLTASNYSQYIEGSKVLDGFFKLDLRLFQTSGFLNKFRVTSKPKVFVGKNRKFNQFSSNISSVAHWSKLLQVYEKEENPEKYLDEHKLSFHWADWIDTSPANAFIDAYDSLLAEYDNDPGELAKVVQERCMAELYDGSDRKDGNLYAKERLKIFEQLEDIGICGSIFIHYYIQPPKLLVFETDFHYFSWPLEHEMAEKPRTIKEFASTYYNAPKVSAWKVHEFFDKTSTELSKFPEKMREIFKSKNLSTKKISLQKQIDPPKDHFERPDTEKILKQLEEKGNLNKKEKELVEFLKFSRDNVANADKFYWDYPDQGFDKMARWHHYIFPWCKQLVDSRERIMSIHHFVRSWFKLCEFAGAISWVGYGNLIGWYRHSRNLPWDTDVDVVMPFQDLVVLSEKFNASLVIENPELGDNIFWFATTPYFYQQKDTQFIDARYIDLKTGFYIDVSALWNSNERGPPDHFKDEDPSTIYHCKHYNWFSHSELFPLRRTLYEGGQAYVPHDYESIMMHKYGKKSMEATRYEGHNWQEDIGIWVPNEICEKDAVPPKGSRFDSDGSLTLFGACNDSNILEEWARFKDLYEIHKKEFKG
;
A
#
# COMPACT_ATOMS: atom_id res chain seq x y z
N MET A 1 -38.29 -6.37 26.75
CA MET A 1 -39.17 -6.59 27.92
C MET A 1 -39.63 -8.04 28.08
N VAL A 2 -40.25 -8.71 27.10
CA VAL A 2 -40.82 -10.08 27.26
C VAL A 2 -39.82 -11.16 27.71
N ARG A 3 -38.54 -11.08 27.31
CA ARG A 3 -37.46 -11.97 27.81
C ARG A 3 -37.07 -11.69 29.27
N LEU A 4 -37.10 -10.42 29.71
CA LEU A 4 -36.85 -10.04 31.10
C LEU A 4 -37.99 -10.50 32.01
N THR A 5 -39.25 -10.41 31.53
CA THR A 5 -40.44 -10.88 32.25
C THR A 5 -40.39 -12.39 32.47
N LYS A 6 -39.89 -13.18 31.50
CA LYS A 6 -39.69 -14.63 31.64
C LYS A 6 -38.59 -14.99 32.66
N ILE A 7 -37.50 -14.23 32.70
CA ILE A 7 -36.41 -14.42 33.67
C ILE A 7 -36.88 -14.07 35.08
N LEU A 8 -37.59 -12.95 35.26
CA LEU A 8 -38.18 -12.54 36.54
C LEU A 8 -39.24 -13.53 37.04
N HIS A 9 -40.09 -14.06 36.15
CA HIS A 9 -41.06 -15.12 36.51
C HIS A 9 -40.36 -16.43 36.92
N SER A 10 -39.25 -16.80 36.29
CA SER A 10 -38.46 -17.99 36.65
C SER A 10 -37.73 -17.81 37.99
N GLY A 11 -37.25 -16.59 38.28
CA GLY A 11 -36.62 -16.21 39.55
C GLY A 11 -37.61 -16.19 40.71
N LEU A 12 -38.79 -15.59 40.51
CA LEU A 12 -39.87 -15.55 41.51
C LEU A 12 -40.41 -16.94 41.85
N ARG A 13 -40.52 -17.85 40.87
CA ARG A 13 -40.88 -19.26 41.11
C ARG A 13 -39.80 -20.05 41.86
N ARG A 14 -38.51 -19.70 41.71
CA ARG A 14 -37.40 -20.30 42.47
C ARG A 14 -37.36 -19.77 43.92
N ILE A 15 -37.68 -18.49 44.12
CA ILE A 15 -37.74 -17.87 45.46
C ILE A 15 -38.95 -18.41 46.25
N SER A 16 -40.12 -18.59 45.62
CA SER A 16 -41.29 -19.17 46.30
C SER A 16 -41.12 -20.65 46.66
N ARG A 17 -40.40 -21.44 45.83
CA ARG A 17 -40.01 -22.82 46.17
C ARG A 17 -38.99 -22.90 47.32
N PHE A 18 -38.14 -21.90 47.50
CA PHE A 18 -37.21 -21.83 48.64
C PHE A 18 -37.92 -21.48 49.95
N GLY A 19 -38.98 -20.65 49.91
CA GLY A 19 -39.78 -20.31 51.08
C GLY A 19 -40.67 -21.44 51.60
N SER A 20 -41.11 -22.38 50.75
CA SER A 20 -42.00 -23.48 51.18
C SER A 20 -41.27 -24.73 51.69
N LEU A 21 -39.95 -24.85 51.48
CA LEU A 21 -39.12 -25.98 51.92
C LEU A 21 -38.51 -25.79 53.32
N TYR A 22 -38.60 -24.59 53.90
CA TYR A 22 -38.05 -24.25 55.22
C TYR A 22 -39.06 -23.48 56.07
N GLY A 23 -40.18 -24.13 56.38
CA GLY A 23 -40.98 -23.74 57.52
C GLY A 23 -40.22 -24.01 58.81
N SER A 24 -40.10 -22.97 59.65
CA SER A 24 -39.99 -23.07 61.11
C SER A 24 -39.03 -24.14 61.65
N LYS A 25 -37.72 -23.81 61.71
CA LYS A 25 -36.78 -24.13 62.81
C LYS A 25 -35.35 -23.75 62.42
N THR A 26 -34.70 -23.04 63.32
CA THR A 26 -33.31 -22.59 63.28
C THR A 26 -32.33 -23.75 63.03
N ARG A 27 -31.70 -23.75 61.85
CA ARG A 27 -30.45 -24.46 61.58
C ARG A 27 -29.45 -23.46 61.00
N SER A 28 -28.25 -23.43 61.56
CA SER A 28 -27.15 -22.58 61.13
C SER A 28 -26.78 -22.87 59.67
N LEU A 29 -26.84 -21.84 58.82
CA LEU A 29 -26.37 -21.91 57.44
C LEU A 29 -24.84 -22.07 57.45
N THR A 30 -24.31 -22.92 56.57
CA THR A 30 -22.85 -23.02 56.34
C THR A 30 -22.30 -21.73 55.71
N LEU A 31 -21.02 -21.41 55.91
CA LEU A 31 -20.37 -20.19 55.36
C LEU A 31 -20.60 -20.00 53.84
N PRO A 32 -20.59 -21.05 52.99
CA PRO A 32 -20.93 -20.93 51.57
C PRO A 32 -22.40 -20.55 51.31
N GLN A 33 -23.34 -21.02 52.14
CA GLN A 33 -24.76 -20.71 52.02
C GLN A 33 -25.07 -19.29 52.51
N GLN A 34 -24.37 -18.81 53.54
CA GLN A 34 -24.43 -17.41 53.98
C GLN A 34 -23.88 -16.46 52.90
N ASN A 35 -22.76 -16.82 52.25
CA ASN A 35 -22.20 -16.05 51.14
C ASN A 35 -23.10 -16.02 49.90
N ALA A 36 -23.78 -17.12 49.57
CA ALA A 36 -24.74 -17.15 48.46
C ALA A 36 -26.00 -16.29 48.76
N PHE A 37 -26.46 -16.29 50.02
CA PHE A 37 -27.57 -15.44 50.46
C PHE A 37 -27.21 -13.95 50.48
N PHE A 38 -26.00 -13.59 50.95
CA PHE A 38 -25.51 -12.21 50.93
C PHE A 38 -25.28 -11.70 49.50
N LYS A 39 -24.66 -12.50 48.62
CA LYS A 39 -24.45 -12.14 47.21
C LYS A 39 -25.78 -11.95 46.47
N SER A 40 -26.81 -12.74 46.76
CA SER A 40 -28.12 -12.58 46.11
C SER A 40 -28.86 -11.33 46.60
N LYS A 41 -28.78 -10.97 47.89
CA LYS A 41 -29.34 -9.72 48.42
C LYS A 41 -28.58 -8.49 47.93
N LEU A 42 -27.25 -8.55 47.83
CA LEU A 42 -26.43 -7.48 47.29
C LEU A 42 -26.71 -7.25 45.79
N ALA A 43 -26.84 -8.31 45.00
CA ALA A 43 -27.22 -8.22 43.60
C ALA A 43 -28.63 -7.63 43.42
N PHE A 44 -29.58 -7.97 44.29
CA PHE A 44 -30.92 -7.38 44.28
C PHE A 44 -30.91 -5.89 44.68
N LEU A 45 -30.09 -5.51 45.66
CA LEU A 45 -29.93 -4.11 46.07
C LEU A 45 -29.28 -3.27 44.97
N ILE A 46 -28.23 -3.78 44.31
CA ILE A 46 -27.58 -3.12 43.16
C ILE A 46 -28.57 -2.95 42.02
N ALA A 47 -29.38 -3.98 41.72
CA ALA A 47 -30.42 -3.88 40.69
C ALA A 47 -31.49 -2.84 41.04
N LEU A 48 -31.89 -2.75 42.32
CA LEU A 48 -32.86 -1.76 42.80
C LEU A 48 -32.31 -0.34 42.75
N ILE A 49 -31.04 -0.14 43.15
CA ILE A 49 -30.34 1.14 43.03
C ILE A 49 -30.27 1.54 41.56
N PHE A 50 -29.86 0.64 40.66
CA PHE A 50 -29.77 0.93 39.23
C PHE A 50 -31.13 1.26 38.60
N LEU A 51 -32.21 0.58 39.02
CA LEU A 51 -33.58 0.87 38.60
C LEU A 51 -34.06 2.24 39.11
N CYS A 52 -33.84 2.53 40.39
CA CYS A 52 -34.23 3.81 41.00
C CYS A 52 -33.40 4.98 40.44
N SER A 53 -32.10 4.81 40.21
CA SER A 53 -31.23 5.80 39.58
C SER A 53 -31.66 6.10 38.15
N ASN A 54 -32.00 5.08 37.35
CA ASN A 54 -32.50 5.26 35.98
C ASN A 54 -33.92 5.85 35.92
N LEU A 55 -34.81 5.48 36.86
CA LEU A 55 -36.14 6.10 36.99
C LEU A 55 -36.04 7.57 37.42
N PHE A 56 -35.07 7.92 38.26
CA PHE A 56 -34.84 9.31 38.69
C PHE A 56 -34.21 10.16 37.58
N LEU A 57 -33.18 9.64 36.89
CA LEU A 57 -32.54 10.30 35.75
C LEU A 57 -33.48 10.46 34.54
N SER A 58 -34.35 9.49 34.27
CA SER A 58 -35.32 9.57 33.16
C SER A 58 -36.51 10.48 33.42
N SER A 59 -36.82 10.81 34.69
CA SER A 59 -37.96 11.65 35.04
C SER A 59 -37.63 13.12 35.32
N THR A 60 -36.34 13.47 35.51
CA THR A 60 -35.94 14.84 35.87
C THR A 60 -34.97 15.52 34.90
N VAL A 61 -34.26 14.79 34.02
CA VAL A 61 -33.23 15.39 33.14
C VAL A 61 -33.46 15.11 31.65
N LEU A 62 -34.16 14.03 31.27
CA LEU A 62 -34.34 13.63 29.87
C LEU A 62 -35.64 14.17 29.28
N THR A 63 -35.52 15.14 28.37
CA THR A 63 -36.60 15.58 27.48
C THR A 63 -36.34 15.04 26.07
N ALA A 64 -37.37 14.95 25.22
CA ALA A 64 -37.19 14.47 23.85
C ALA A 64 -36.16 15.28 23.02
N SER A 65 -35.86 16.52 23.44
CA SER A 65 -34.88 17.40 22.81
C SER A 65 -33.42 17.13 23.20
N ASN A 66 -33.14 16.47 24.32
CA ASN A 66 -31.77 16.21 24.80
C ASN A 66 -31.37 14.72 24.84
N TYR A 67 -32.29 13.82 24.48
CA TYR A 67 -32.05 12.38 24.43
C TYR A 67 -30.97 11.97 23.43
N SER A 68 -30.89 12.64 22.27
CA SER A 68 -29.83 12.40 21.28
C SER A 68 -28.44 12.76 21.82
N GLN A 69 -28.30 13.91 22.49
CA GLN A 69 -27.06 14.35 23.12
C GLN A 69 -26.68 13.48 24.33
N TYR A 70 -27.64 12.98 25.09
CA TYR A 70 -27.37 12.03 26.17
C TYR A 70 -26.90 10.67 25.63
N ILE A 71 -27.51 10.14 24.56
CA ILE A 71 -27.05 8.92 23.88
C ILE A 71 -25.63 9.09 23.31
N GLU A 72 -25.32 10.28 22.83
CA GLU A 72 -23.98 10.60 22.30
C GLU A 72 -22.97 10.77 23.44
N GLY A 73 -23.31 11.49 24.50
CA GLY A 73 -22.50 11.65 25.71
C GLY A 73 -22.30 10.35 26.50
N SER A 74 -23.29 9.46 26.55
CA SER A 74 -23.16 8.13 27.17
C SER A 74 -22.31 7.18 26.34
N LYS A 75 -22.24 7.34 25.00
CA LYS A 75 -21.30 6.59 24.17
C LYS A 75 -19.86 7.06 24.37
N VAL A 76 -19.66 8.37 24.56
CA VAL A 76 -18.36 8.96 24.91
C VAL A 76 -17.92 8.53 26.31
N LEU A 77 -18.83 8.54 27.30
CA LEU A 77 -18.57 8.04 28.66
C LEU A 77 -18.32 6.52 28.70
N ASP A 78 -19.03 5.72 27.88
CA ASP A 78 -18.81 4.27 27.78
C ASP A 78 -17.48 3.95 27.06
N GLY A 79 -16.99 4.85 26.19
CA GLY A 79 -15.61 4.85 25.69
C GLY A 79 -14.60 5.19 26.77
N PHE A 80 -14.89 6.22 27.58
CA PHE A 80 -14.05 6.70 28.68
C PHE A 80 -13.87 5.66 29.80
N PHE A 81 -14.96 5.00 30.24
CA PHE A 81 -14.90 3.94 31.26
C PHE A 81 -14.38 2.59 30.72
N LYS A 82 -14.20 2.43 29.40
CA LYS A 82 -13.50 1.29 28.79
C LYS A 82 -12.00 1.53 28.64
N LEU A 83 -11.54 2.78 28.69
CA LEU A 83 -10.12 3.13 28.64
C LEU A 83 -9.43 2.69 29.94
N ASP A 84 -10.04 2.96 31.09
CA ASP A 84 -9.44 2.71 32.41
C ASP A 84 -9.54 1.24 32.90
N LEU A 85 -8.50 0.79 33.61
CA LEU A 85 -8.24 -0.54 34.23
C LEU A 85 -8.04 -1.78 33.35
N ARG A 86 -8.39 -1.78 32.05
CA ARG A 86 -8.28 -2.98 31.18
C ARG A 86 -7.14 -2.99 30.15
N LEU A 87 -6.40 -1.89 29.99
CA LEU A 87 -5.26 -1.82 29.07
C LEU A 87 -4.11 -2.80 29.43
N PHE A 88 -4.14 -3.38 30.63
CA PHE A 88 -3.10 -4.24 31.22
C PHE A 88 -3.44 -5.74 31.34
N GLN A 89 -4.63 -6.20 30.93
CA GLN A 89 -4.98 -7.63 30.97
C GLN A 89 -5.30 -8.15 29.56
N THR A 90 -4.26 -8.15 28.72
CA THR A 90 -3.99 -9.00 27.53
C THR A 90 -5.13 -9.27 26.50
N SER A 91 -4.84 -8.91 25.24
CA SER A 91 -5.60 -9.08 23.97
C SER A 91 -6.60 -7.97 23.55
N GLY A 92 -6.47 -6.74 24.06
CA GLY A 92 -7.53 -5.72 23.97
C GLY A 92 -7.22 -4.35 23.37
N PHE A 93 -5.99 -4.04 22.95
CA PHE A 93 -5.63 -2.68 22.50
C PHE A 93 -6.45 -2.26 21.27
N LEU A 94 -6.30 -3.00 20.17
CA LEU A 94 -6.97 -2.69 18.91
C LEU A 94 -8.47 -3.01 18.95
N ASN A 95 -8.86 -4.01 19.75
CA ASN A 95 -10.27 -4.31 20.03
C ASN A 95 -11.08 -3.10 20.53
N LYS A 96 -10.46 -2.11 21.20
CA LYS A 96 -11.13 -0.86 21.59
C LYS A 96 -11.46 0.03 20.38
N PHE A 97 -10.64 -0.04 19.33
CA PHE A 97 -10.79 0.75 18.11
C PHE A 97 -11.62 0.05 17.03
N ARG A 98 -11.78 -1.29 17.10
CA ARG A 98 -12.60 -2.09 16.17
C ARG A 98 -14.10 -1.69 16.13
N VAL A 99 -14.69 -1.22 17.24
CA VAL A 99 -16.17 -1.14 17.39
C VAL A 99 -16.73 0.29 17.49
N THR A 100 -15.91 1.33 17.47
CA THR A 100 -16.41 2.70 17.67
C THR A 100 -15.97 3.64 16.57
N SER A 101 -16.78 3.78 15.52
CA SER A 101 -17.12 5.11 15.01
C SER A 101 -18.26 5.01 13.99
N LYS A 102 -19.23 5.94 14.07
CA LYS A 102 -19.72 6.51 12.82
C LYS A 102 -18.46 7.15 12.21
N PRO A 103 -17.91 6.67 11.10
CA PRO A 103 -16.61 7.16 10.63
C PRO A 103 -16.67 8.69 10.55
N LYS A 104 -15.75 9.40 11.22
CA LYS A 104 -15.52 10.81 10.90
C LYS A 104 -15.18 10.80 9.40
N VAL A 105 -16.05 11.42 8.61
CA VAL A 105 -15.92 11.46 7.16
C VAL A 105 -14.82 12.48 6.88
N PHE A 106 -13.61 12.01 6.65
CA PHE A 106 -12.55 12.83 6.08
C PHE A 106 -12.94 13.24 4.65
N VAL A 107 -12.37 14.36 4.21
CA VAL A 107 -12.53 14.82 2.84
C VAL A 107 -12.04 13.72 1.90
N GLY A 108 -12.89 13.26 0.99
CA GLY A 108 -12.56 12.20 0.02
C GLY A 108 -13.38 10.92 0.19
N LYS A 109 -14.04 10.67 1.33
CA LYS A 109 -14.82 9.44 1.52
C LYS A 109 -16.20 9.51 0.88
N ASN A 110 -16.44 8.71 -0.16
CA ASN A 110 -17.73 8.56 -0.83
C ASN A 110 -18.72 7.87 0.11
N ARG A 111 -19.76 8.59 0.56
CA ARG A 111 -20.77 8.08 1.50
C ARG A 111 -21.63 6.94 0.95
N LYS A 112 -21.75 6.80 -0.38
CA LYS A 112 -22.59 5.78 -1.03
C LYS A 112 -21.87 4.44 -1.16
N PHE A 113 -20.54 4.46 -1.29
CA PHE A 113 -19.72 3.27 -1.53
C PHE A 113 -18.67 3.01 -0.44
N ASN A 114 -18.59 3.87 0.59
CA ASN A 114 -17.64 3.81 1.71
C ASN A 114 -16.15 3.81 1.30
N GLN A 115 -15.84 4.25 0.08
CA GLN A 115 -14.48 4.30 -0.47
C GLN A 115 -13.90 5.71 -0.37
N PHE A 116 -12.67 5.81 0.10
CA PHE A 116 -11.88 7.04 0.03
C PHE A 116 -11.44 7.31 -1.41
N SER A 117 -11.48 8.58 -1.81
CA SER A 117 -10.98 9.06 -3.09
C SER A 117 -10.10 10.28 -2.85
N SER A 118 -8.87 10.20 -3.34
CA SER A 118 -7.90 11.29 -3.35
C SER A 118 -8.25 12.39 -4.37
N ASN A 119 -9.30 12.20 -5.20
CA ASN A 119 -9.66 13.11 -6.28
C ASN A 119 -9.91 14.53 -5.79
N ILE A 120 -10.39 14.72 -4.56
CA ILE A 120 -10.57 16.06 -4.00
C ILE A 120 -9.23 16.80 -3.90
N SER A 121 -8.23 16.14 -3.34
CA SER A 121 -6.87 16.66 -3.27
C SER A 121 -6.25 16.80 -4.65
N SER A 122 -6.33 15.77 -5.49
CA SER A 122 -5.78 15.80 -6.85
C SER A 122 -6.36 16.95 -7.67
N VAL A 123 -7.68 17.17 -7.66
CA VAL A 123 -8.34 18.22 -8.45
C VAL A 123 -7.99 19.62 -7.94
N ALA A 124 -7.92 19.81 -6.62
CA ALA A 124 -7.51 21.09 -6.05
C ALA A 124 -6.07 21.45 -6.45
N HIS A 125 -5.15 20.50 -6.33
CA HIS A 125 -3.73 20.76 -6.60
C HIS A 125 -3.43 20.81 -8.11
N TRP A 126 -4.06 19.98 -8.95
CA TRP A 126 -3.95 20.10 -10.41
C TRP A 126 -4.44 21.47 -10.91
N SER A 127 -5.57 21.96 -10.41
CA SER A 127 -6.08 23.29 -10.75
C SER A 127 -5.09 24.38 -10.36
N LYS A 128 -4.51 24.28 -9.15
CA LYS A 128 -3.53 25.25 -8.68
C LYS A 128 -2.23 25.18 -9.51
N LEU A 129 -1.76 23.98 -9.84
CA LEU A 129 -0.58 23.76 -10.69
C LEU A 129 -0.76 24.38 -12.08
N LEU A 130 -1.92 24.16 -12.71
CA LEU A 130 -2.26 24.78 -13.99
C LEU A 130 -2.20 26.31 -13.92
N GLN A 131 -2.75 26.90 -12.87
CA GLN A 131 -2.73 28.36 -12.69
C GLN A 131 -1.31 28.90 -12.51
N VAL A 132 -0.42 28.16 -11.84
CA VAL A 132 1.00 28.51 -11.73
C VAL A 132 1.65 28.49 -13.12
N TYR A 133 1.47 27.41 -13.86
CA TYR A 133 2.04 27.26 -15.20
C TYR A 133 1.50 28.27 -16.21
N GLU A 134 0.24 28.67 -16.07
CA GLU A 134 -0.39 29.68 -16.91
C GLU A 134 0.20 31.08 -16.62
N LYS A 135 0.27 31.47 -15.34
CA LYS A 135 0.51 32.86 -14.92
C LYS A 135 1.98 33.20 -14.68
N GLU A 136 2.77 32.27 -14.16
CA GLU A 136 4.15 32.54 -13.81
C GLU A 136 5.06 32.49 -15.05
N GLU A 137 6.03 33.41 -15.08
CA GLU A 137 7.06 33.43 -16.13
C GLU A 137 8.03 32.26 -15.97
N ASN A 138 8.39 31.93 -14.71
CA ASN A 138 9.17 30.76 -14.35
C ASN A 138 8.41 29.90 -13.32
N PRO A 139 7.52 29.00 -13.79
CA PRO A 139 6.73 28.13 -12.93
C PRO A 139 7.58 27.30 -11.97
N GLU A 140 8.68 26.70 -12.43
CA GLU A 140 9.52 25.83 -11.59
C GLU A 140 10.11 26.56 -10.40
N LYS A 141 10.64 27.77 -10.64
CA LYS A 141 11.14 28.62 -9.56
C LYS A 141 10.02 28.98 -8.57
N TYR A 142 8.81 29.26 -9.06
CA TYR A 142 7.66 29.51 -8.17
C TYR A 142 7.37 28.29 -7.30
N LEU A 143 7.36 27.08 -7.86
CA LEU A 143 7.09 25.85 -7.10
C LEU A 143 8.13 25.60 -6.01
N ASP A 144 9.41 25.82 -6.31
CA ASP A 144 10.52 25.69 -5.35
C ASP A 144 10.42 26.69 -4.19
N GLU A 145 9.98 27.91 -4.46
CA GLU A 145 9.83 28.98 -3.45
C GLU A 145 8.53 28.87 -2.64
N HIS A 146 7.51 28.18 -3.17
CA HIS A 146 6.17 28.07 -2.56
C HIS A 146 5.81 26.62 -2.29
N LYS A 147 6.48 26.03 -1.30
CA LYS A 147 6.23 24.66 -0.87
C LYS A 147 4.79 24.44 -0.41
N LEU A 148 4.27 23.24 -0.62
CA LEU A 148 2.93 22.87 -0.15
C LEU A 148 3.00 22.28 1.26
N SER A 149 2.09 22.75 2.12
CA SER A 149 1.74 22.01 3.34
C SER A 149 1.15 20.64 2.99
N PHE A 150 1.44 19.62 3.78
CA PHE A 150 1.05 18.24 3.51
C PHE A 150 0.50 17.55 4.76
N HIS A 151 -0.58 16.77 4.57
CA HIS A 151 -1.07 15.84 5.56
C HIS A 151 -1.46 14.53 4.87
N TRP A 152 -1.09 13.38 5.41
CA TRP A 152 -1.36 12.08 4.78
C TRP A 152 -2.86 11.82 4.53
N ALA A 153 -3.71 12.15 5.50
CA ALA A 153 -5.16 12.03 5.38
C ALA A 153 -5.80 12.89 4.26
N ASP A 154 -5.06 13.83 3.64
CA ASP A 154 -5.53 14.51 2.42
C ASP A 154 -5.45 13.58 1.20
N TRP A 155 -4.52 12.62 1.18
CA TRP A 155 -4.15 11.85 -0.02
C TRP A 155 -4.51 10.37 0.07
N ILE A 156 -4.67 9.83 1.27
CA ILE A 156 -4.96 8.41 1.50
C ILE A 156 -5.95 8.19 2.63
N ASP A 157 -6.62 7.03 2.63
CA ASP A 157 -7.57 6.69 3.70
C ASP A 157 -6.85 6.36 5.01
N THR A 158 -6.94 7.27 5.98
CA THR A 158 -6.53 7.04 7.38
C THR A 158 -7.75 6.90 8.30
N SER A 159 -8.97 6.74 7.76
CA SER A 159 -10.19 6.62 8.56
C SER A 159 -10.25 5.43 9.53
N PRO A 160 -9.54 4.31 9.32
CA PRO A 160 -9.43 3.27 10.34
C PRO A 160 -8.79 3.75 11.65
N ALA A 161 -7.95 4.80 11.62
CA ALA A 161 -7.33 5.37 12.82
C ALA A 161 -8.25 6.33 13.61
N ASN A 162 -9.46 6.64 13.13
CA ASN A 162 -10.34 7.65 13.74
C ASN A 162 -10.58 7.45 15.24
N ALA A 163 -10.84 6.21 15.65
CA ALA A 163 -11.10 5.91 17.05
C ALA A 163 -9.86 6.16 17.92
N PHE A 164 -8.67 5.92 17.38
CA PHE A 164 -7.40 6.22 18.05
C PHE A 164 -7.16 7.73 18.10
N ILE A 165 -7.38 8.44 16.99
CA ILE A 165 -7.26 9.91 16.90
C ILE A 165 -8.17 10.58 17.93
N ASP A 166 -9.43 10.15 18.03
CA ASP A 166 -10.41 10.71 18.98
C ASP A 166 -10.04 10.44 20.44
N ALA A 167 -9.28 9.38 20.70
CA ALA A 167 -8.82 9.00 22.03
C ALA A 167 -7.41 9.50 22.36
N TYR A 168 -6.70 10.13 21.40
CA TYR A 168 -5.27 10.39 21.50
C TYR A 168 -4.91 11.22 22.73
N ASP A 169 -5.57 12.36 22.96
CA ASP A 169 -5.28 13.23 24.12
C ASP A 169 -5.53 12.52 25.46
N SER A 170 -6.58 11.68 25.53
CA SER A 170 -6.87 10.89 26.72
C SER A 170 -5.82 9.81 26.96
N LEU A 171 -5.35 9.15 25.89
CA LEU A 171 -4.29 8.15 25.97
C LEU A 171 -2.97 8.81 26.34
N LEU A 172 -2.65 9.94 25.74
CA LEU A 172 -1.43 10.71 26.00
C LEU A 172 -1.35 11.13 27.48
N ALA A 173 -2.47 11.51 28.09
CA ALA A 173 -2.55 11.80 29.52
C ALA A 173 -2.25 10.59 30.42
N GLU A 174 -2.45 9.35 29.95
CA GLU A 174 -2.07 8.13 30.68
C GLU A 174 -0.56 7.85 30.66
N TYR A 175 0.19 8.49 29.75
CA TYR A 175 1.65 8.38 29.62
C TYR A 175 2.33 9.71 29.94
N ASP A 176 1.90 10.36 31.04
CA ASP A 176 2.47 11.63 31.54
C ASP A 176 2.53 12.77 30.52
N ASN A 177 1.68 12.72 29.49
CA ASN A 177 1.71 13.61 28.34
C ASN A 177 3.03 13.57 27.54
N ASP A 178 3.73 12.44 27.55
CA ASP A 178 4.91 12.18 26.72
C ASP A 178 4.51 11.48 25.40
N PRO A 179 4.55 12.17 24.25
CA PRO A 179 4.22 11.58 22.97
C PRO A 179 5.20 10.46 22.56
N GLY A 180 6.45 10.51 23.04
CA GLY A 180 7.47 9.52 22.77
C GLY A 180 7.19 8.19 23.47
N GLU A 181 6.76 8.23 24.74
CA GLU A 181 6.36 7.00 25.45
C GLU A 181 5.11 6.36 24.82
N LEU A 182 4.08 7.16 24.51
CA LEU A 182 2.89 6.66 23.83
C LEU A 182 3.25 6.07 22.46
N ALA A 183 4.09 6.77 21.68
CA ALA A 183 4.53 6.28 20.37
C ALA A 183 5.24 4.93 20.47
N LYS A 184 6.13 4.75 21.45
CA LYS A 184 6.81 3.48 21.68
C LYS A 184 5.84 2.34 21.94
N VAL A 185 4.86 2.54 22.82
CA VAL A 185 3.84 1.52 23.13
C VAL A 185 2.97 1.19 21.92
N VAL A 186 2.56 2.20 21.15
CA VAL A 186 1.76 2.02 19.94
C VAL A 186 2.56 1.25 18.88
N GLN A 187 3.81 1.62 18.66
CA GLN A 187 4.70 0.96 17.71
C GLN A 187 4.93 -0.51 18.10
N GLU A 188 5.30 -0.79 19.35
CA GLU A 188 5.49 -2.15 19.84
C GLU A 188 4.24 -3.02 19.64
N ARG A 189 3.05 -2.49 19.97
CA ARG A 189 1.79 -3.23 19.82
C ARG A 189 1.42 -3.47 18.37
N CYS A 190 1.58 -2.46 17.51
CA CYS A 190 1.26 -2.60 16.10
C CYS A 190 2.23 -3.51 15.35
N MET A 191 3.53 -3.43 15.67
CA MET A 191 4.50 -4.36 15.10
C MET A 191 4.21 -5.80 15.53
N ALA A 192 3.75 -6.03 16.77
CA ALA A 192 3.36 -7.38 17.20
C ALA A 192 2.20 -7.99 16.37
N GLU A 193 1.33 -7.18 15.78
CA GLU A 193 0.24 -7.70 14.92
C GLU A 193 0.74 -8.15 13.54
N LEU A 194 1.88 -7.59 13.07
CA LEU A 194 2.52 -8.00 11.83
C LEU A 194 3.09 -9.41 11.90
N TYR A 195 3.37 -9.93 13.10
CA TYR A 195 4.03 -11.21 13.33
C TYR A 195 3.22 -12.08 14.30
N ASP A 196 2.50 -13.09 13.81
CA ASP A 196 1.73 -13.98 14.70
C ASP A 196 2.55 -15.13 15.30
N GLY A 197 3.79 -15.34 14.81
CA GLY A 197 4.74 -16.35 15.28
C GLY A 197 4.19 -17.79 15.26
N SER A 198 3.08 -18.05 14.56
CA SER A 198 2.33 -19.28 14.70
C SER A 198 2.48 -20.16 13.47
N ASP A 199 2.97 -21.40 13.59
CA ASP A 199 2.92 -22.35 12.48
C ASP A 199 1.49 -22.89 12.31
N ARG A 200 0.55 -22.13 11.72
CA ARG A 200 -0.82 -22.61 11.49
C ARG A 200 -0.79 -23.74 10.45
N LYS A 201 -1.01 -24.99 10.88
CA LYS A 201 -0.68 -26.19 10.09
C LYS A 201 -1.69 -26.62 9.02
N ASP A 202 -2.82 -25.95 8.81
CA ASP A 202 -3.90 -26.50 7.99
C ASP A 202 -4.43 -25.55 6.91
N GLY A 203 -4.62 -26.07 5.68
CA GLY A 203 -5.32 -25.41 4.57
C GLY A 203 -6.85 -25.48 4.71
N ASN A 204 -7.37 -26.36 5.59
CA ASN A 204 -8.78 -26.38 5.99
C ASN A 204 -9.00 -25.55 7.25
N LEU A 205 -8.88 -24.23 7.13
CA LEU A 205 -9.16 -23.30 8.21
C LEU A 205 -10.61 -23.48 8.71
N TYR A 206 -10.77 -23.90 9.96
CA TYR A 206 -12.08 -23.91 10.63
C TYR A 206 -12.64 -22.48 10.68
N ALA A 207 -13.97 -22.31 10.74
CA ALA A 207 -14.61 -20.98 10.75
C ALA A 207 -14.02 -20.02 11.82
N LYS A 208 -13.60 -20.58 12.97
CA LYS A 208 -12.94 -19.84 14.06
C LYS A 208 -11.56 -19.30 13.67
N GLU A 209 -10.79 -20.03 12.87
CA GLU A 209 -9.47 -19.60 12.41
C GLU A 209 -9.58 -18.57 11.29
N ARG A 210 -10.57 -18.71 10.39
CA ARG A 210 -10.89 -17.67 9.40
C ARG A 210 -11.25 -16.36 10.08
N LEU A 211 -12.09 -16.40 11.11
CA LEU A 211 -12.46 -15.21 11.88
C LEU A 211 -11.23 -14.52 12.49
N LYS A 212 -10.32 -15.30 13.08
CA LYS A 212 -9.05 -14.77 13.62
C LYS A 212 -8.20 -14.09 12.56
N ILE A 213 -8.14 -14.65 11.35
CA ILE A 213 -7.41 -14.03 10.23
C ILE A 213 -8.04 -12.68 9.92
N PHE A 214 -9.35 -12.60 9.69
CA PHE A 214 -10.03 -11.33 9.40
C PHE A 214 -9.80 -10.28 10.49
N GLU A 215 -9.93 -10.66 11.76
CA GLU A 215 -9.69 -9.79 12.90
C GLU A 215 -8.25 -9.26 12.95
N GLN A 216 -7.28 -10.07 12.53
CA GLN A 216 -5.88 -9.67 12.47
C GLN A 216 -5.59 -8.73 11.30
N LEU A 217 -6.21 -8.95 10.15
CA LEU A 217 -6.08 -8.05 9.00
C LEU A 217 -6.68 -6.68 9.26
N GLU A 218 -7.82 -6.64 9.97
CA GLU A 218 -8.42 -5.40 10.43
C GLU A 218 -7.47 -4.65 11.38
N ASP A 219 -6.82 -5.36 12.30
CA ASP A 219 -5.83 -4.80 13.21
C ASP A 219 -4.61 -4.22 12.48
N ILE A 220 -4.08 -4.94 11.49
CA ILE A 220 -3.00 -4.44 10.62
C ILE A 220 -3.44 -3.16 9.90
N GLY A 221 -4.66 -3.11 9.35
CA GLY A 221 -5.18 -1.92 8.67
C GLY A 221 -5.38 -0.71 9.61
N ILE A 222 -5.81 -0.94 10.85
CA ILE A 222 -5.90 0.10 11.89
C ILE A 222 -4.50 0.61 12.23
N CYS A 223 -3.57 -0.29 12.51
CA CYS A 223 -2.19 0.05 12.82
C CYS A 223 -1.49 0.81 11.68
N GLY A 224 -1.68 0.36 10.44
CA GLY A 224 -1.16 1.05 9.27
C GLY A 224 -1.70 2.47 9.18
N SER A 225 -3.01 2.65 9.40
CA SER A 225 -3.63 3.98 9.40
C SER A 225 -3.12 4.89 10.53
N ILE A 226 -2.84 4.34 11.73
CA ILE A 226 -2.25 5.09 12.85
C ILE A 226 -0.82 5.52 12.49
N PHE A 227 -0.02 4.60 11.95
CA PHE A 227 1.35 4.88 11.53
C PHE A 227 1.40 5.97 10.49
N ILE A 228 0.56 5.89 9.47
CA ILE A 228 0.53 6.91 8.44
C ILE A 228 0.09 8.27 9.02
N HIS A 229 -0.86 8.28 9.95
CA HIS A 229 -1.34 9.53 10.53
C HIS A 229 -0.31 10.20 11.46
N TYR A 230 0.50 9.45 12.20
CA TYR A 230 1.35 10.00 13.27
C TYR A 230 2.86 9.80 13.10
N TYR A 231 3.30 8.77 12.38
CA TYR A 231 4.70 8.30 12.43
C TYR A 231 5.40 8.28 11.06
N ILE A 232 4.66 8.26 9.96
CA ILE A 232 5.24 8.38 8.62
C ILE A 232 5.49 9.86 8.30
N GLN A 233 6.76 10.19 8.03
CA GLN A 233 7.17 11.53 7.65
C GLN A 233 6.49 11.98 6.33
N PRO A 234 6.29 13.29 6.12
CA PRO A 234 5.81 13.80 4.85
C PRO A 234 6.71 13.39 3.67
N PRO A 235 6.15 13.26 2.46
CA PRO A 235 6.94 13.20 1.23
C PRO A 235 7.78 14.47 1.08
N LYS A 236 8.88 14.37 0.34
CA LYS A 236 9.65 15.53 -0.10
C LYS A 236 8.97 16.25 -1.27
N LEU A 237 8.35 15.49 -2.18
CA LEU A 237 7.74 16.01 -3.40
C LEU A 237 6.37 15.39 -3.64
N LEU A 238 5.49 16.20 -4.23
CA LEU A 238 4.30 15.75 -4.93
C LEU A 238 4.55 15.86 -6.43
N VAL A 239 4.51 14.74 -7.14
CA VAL A 239 4.88 14.64 -8.55
C VAL A 239 3.64 14.31 -9.38
N PHE A 240 3.22 15.22 -10.25
CA PHE A 240 2.06 15.01 -11.11
C PHE A 240 2.48 14.44 -12.46
N GLU A 241 1.99 13.24 -12.77
CA GLU A 241 2.31 12.53 -14.00
C GLU A 241 1.42 12.97 -15.17
N THR A 242 2.02 13.14 -16.35
CA THR A 242 1.31 13.18 -17.65
C THR A 242 1.99 12.23 -18.63
N ASP A 243 1.56 12.23 -19.90
CA ASP A 243 2.25 11.46 -20.94
C ASP A 243 3.44 12.21 -21.59
N PHE A 244 3.67 13.49 -21.26
CA PHE A 244 4.71 14.32 -21.88
C PHE A 244 5.66 14.99 -20.88
N HIS A 245 5.25 15.13 -19.61
CA HIS A 245 6.04 15.78 -18.56
C HIS A 245 5.65 15.29 -17.15
N TYR A 246 6.52 15.50 -16.16
CA TYR A 246 6.24 15.30 -14.74
C TYR A 246 6.47 16.59 -13.97
N PHE A 247 5.50 17.00 -13.16
CA PHE A 247 5.53 18.26 -12.43
C PHE A 247 5.83 18.00 -10.97
N SER A 248 7.02 18.41 -10.51
CA SER A 248 7.44 18.19 -9.12
C SER A 248 7.14 19.43 -8.28
N TRP A 249 6.33 19.26 -7.24
CA TRP A 249 6.04 20.33 -6.28
C TRP A 249 6.64 19.97 -4.91
N PRO A 250 7.66 20.70 -4.44
CA PRO A 250 8.21 20.49 -3.11
C PRO A 250 7.19 20.68 -1.98
N LEU A 251 7.30 19.83 -0.97
CA LEU A 251 6.47 19.86 0.22
C LEU A 251 7.24 20.44 1.41
N GLU A 252 6.50 20.96 2.37
CA GLU A 252 7.06 21.31 3.68
C GLU A 252 7.56 20.06 4.41
N HIS A 253 8.66 20.21 5.14
CA HIS A 253 9.28 19.10 5.86
C HIS A 253 8.41 18.62 7.03
N GLU A 254 7.73 19.56 7.70
CA GLU A 254 6.84 19.25 8.81
C GLU A 254 5.45 18.88 8.30
N MET A 255 4.88 17.82 8.87
CA MET A 255 3.50 17.45 8.61
C MET A 255 2.57 18.55 9.13
N ALA A 256 1.54 18.88 8.35
CA ALA A 256 0.50 19.81 8.81
C ALA A 256 -0.18 19.26 10.07
N GLU A 257 -0.58 20.13 10.99
CA GLU A 257 -1.23 19.73 12.25
C GLU A 257 -2.55 18.97 12.03
N LYS A 258 -3.26 19.26 10.93
CA LYS A 258 -4.56 18.66 10.61
C LYS A 258 -4.76 18.52 9.10
N PRO A 259 -5.58 17.56 8.65
CA PRO A 259 -5.99 17.49 7.26
C PRO A 259 -6.82 18.70 6.85
N ARG A 260 -6.79 19.02 5.55
CA ARG A 260 -7.57 20.11 4.98
C ARG A 260 -9.05 19.78 4.96
N THR A 261 -9.86 20.80 5.21
CA THR A 261 -11.31 20.79 5.02
C THR A 261 -11.66 20.96 3.54
N ILE A 262 -12.88 20.54 3.16
CA ILE A 262 -13.38 20.73 1.79
C ILE A 262 -13.34 22.20 1.34
N LYS A 263 -13.52 23.12 2.30
CA LYS A 263 -13.45 24.57 2.05
C LYS A 263 -12.03 25.02 1.73
N GLU A 264 -11.01 24.45 2.38
CA GLU A 264 -9.60 24.76 2.12
C GLU A 264 -9.14 24.16 0.78
N PHE A 265 -9.63 22.98 0.39
CA PHE A 265 -9.42 22.46 -0.96
C PHE A 265 -10.09 23.33 -2.03
N ALA A 266 -11.34 23.76 -1.81
CA ALA A 266 -12.00 24.69 -2.72
C ALA A 266 -11.26 26.03 -2.82
N SER A 267 -10.75 26.55 -1.69
CA SER A 267 -9.88 27.73 -1.63
C SER A 267 -8.63 27.57 -2.51
N THR A 268 -7.99 26.39 -2.44
CA THR A 268 -6.83 26.02 -3.28
C THR A 268 -7.22 25.96 -4.76
N TYR A 269 -8.31 25.27 -5.08
CA TYR A 269 -8.82 25.10 -6.44
C TYR A 269 -9.11 26.45 -7.12
N TYR A 270 -9.78 27.38 -6.43
CA TYR A 270 -10.09 28.72 -6.95
C TYR A 270 -8.95 29.73 -6.76
N ASN A 271 -7.84 29.34 -6.12
CA ASN A 271 -6.74 30.21 -5.72
C ASN A 271 -7.22 31.50 -5.04
N ALA A 272 -8.11 31.36 -4.06
CA ALA A 272 -8.75 32.49 -3.38
C ALA A 272 -8.83 32.24 -1.87
N PRO A 273 -8.40 33.17 -1.00
CA PRO A 273 -8.27 32.94 0.46
C PRO A 273 -9.62 32.64 1.15
N LYS A 274 -10.74 33.03 0.53
CA LYS A 274 -12.09 32.71 0.99
C LYS A 274 -12.96 32.33 -0.20
N VAL A 275 -13.75 31.29 -0.02
CA VAL A 275 -14.72 30.79 -1.00
C VAL A 275 -16.12 30.73 -0.38
N SER A 276 -17.14 31.04 -1.18
CA SER A 276 -18.55 30.96 -0.77
C SER A 276 -19.01 29.50 -0.66
N ALA A 277 -20.08 29.25 0.09
CA ALA A 277 -20.65 27.91 0.21
C ALA A 277 -21.04 27.30 -1.16
N TRP A 278 -21.55 28.13 -2.08
CA TRP A 278 -21.84 27.72 -3.44
C TRP A 278 -20.58 27.26 -4.19
N LYS A 279 -19.46 27.99 -4.09
CA LYS A 279 -18.18 27.59 -4.70
C LYS A 279 -17.66 26.27 -4.12
N VAL A 280 -17.86 26.04 -2.82
CA VAL A 280 -17.48 24.76 -2.18
C VAL A 280 -18.30 23.60 -2.76
N HIS A 281 -19.61 23.79 -2.94
CA HIS A 281 -20.47 22.78 -3.59
C HIS A 281 -20.08 22.53 -5.04
N GLU A 282 -19.88 23.60 -5.81
CA GLU A 282 -19.44 23.52 -7.21
C GLU A 282 -18.11 22.77 -7.34
N PHE A 283 -17.14 23.08 -6.46
CA PHE A 283 -15.87 22.36 -6.42
C PHE A 283 -16.09 20.87 -6.15
N PHE A 284 -16.90 20.52 -5.15
CA PHE A 284 -17.17 19.12 -4.81
C PHE A 284 -17.76 18.34 -6.00
N ASP A 285 -18.71 18.92 -6.74
CA ASP A 285 -19.29 18.29 -7.94
C ASP A 285 -18.23 18.04 -9.03
N LYS A 286 -17.32 19.01 -9.22
CA LYS A 286 -16.23 18.93 -10.20
C LYS A 286 -15.19 17.85 -9.90
N THR A 287 -15.04 17.43 -8.64
CA THR A 287 -14.03 16.43 -8.25
C THR A 287 -14.20 15.08 -8.97
N SER A 288 -15.42 14.78 -9.43
CA SER A 288 -15.73 13.55 -10.15
C SER A 288 -15.59 13.63 -11.68
N THR A 289 -15.45 14.83 -12.26
CA THR A 289 -15.56 15.03 -13.72
C THR A 289 -14.43 15.84 -14.35
N GLU A 290 -13.63 16.56 -13.55
CA GLU A 290 -12.56 17.42 -14.08
C GLU A 290 -11.18 16.76 -14.11
N LEU A 291 -10.94 15.75 -13.28
CA LEU A 291 -9.60 15.22 -13.05
C LEU A 291 -8.89 14.78 -14.36
N SER A 292 -9.59 14.02 -15.22
CA SER A 292 -9.05 13.56 -16.51
C SER A 292 -8.82 14.66 -17.56
N LYS A 293 -9.31 15.89 -17.33
CA LYS A 293 -9.17 17.01 -18.27
C LYS A 293 -7.89 17.82 -18.02
N PHE A 294 -7.26 17.68 -16.87
CA PHE A 294 -6.11 18.51 -16.50
C PHE A 294 -4.85 18.28 -17.35
N PRO A 295 -4.49 17.03 -17.74
CA PRO A 295 -3.33 16.81 -18.59
C PRO A 295 -3.44 17.52 -19.94
N GLU A 296 -4.60 17.47 -20.60
CA GLU A 296 -4.77 18.18 -21.88
C GLU A 296 -4.76 19.70 -21.70
N LYS A 297 -5.41 20.23 -20.65
CA LYS A 297 -5.29 21.68 -20.32
C LYS A 297 -3.82 22.08 -20.11
N MET A 298 -3.03 21.25 -19.44
CA MET A 298 -1.61 21.50 -19.23
C MET A 298 -0.84 21.46 -20.55
N ARG A 299 -1.20 20.52 -21.44
CA ARG A 299 -0.63 20.43 -22.79
C ARG A 299 -0.90 21.69 -23.61
N GLU A 300 -2.10 22.25 -23.52
CA GLU A 300 -2.46 23.52 -24.17
C GLU A 300 -1.60 24.69 -23.66
N ILE A 301 -1.34 24.76 -22.34
CA ILE A 301 -0.43 25.75 -21.75
C ILE A 301 1.01 25.56 -22.27
N PHE A 302 1.50 24.33 -22.34
CA PHE A 302 2.84 24.06 -22.89
C PHE A 302 2.95 24.50 -24.35
N LYS A 303 1.95 24.17 -25.18
CA LYS A 303 1.88 24.59 -26.59
C LYS A 303 1.87 26.11 -26.72
N SER A 304 1.10 26.83 -25.90
CA SER A 304 1.03 28.31 -25.97
C SER A 304 2.35 28.97 -25.57
N LYS A 305 3.17 28.29 -24.75
CA LYS A 305 4.52 28.72 -24.35
C LYS A 305 5.64 28.13 -25.22
N ASN A 306 5.33 27.47 -26.35
CA ASN A 306 6.29 26.78 -27.22
C ASN A 306 7.17 25.74 -26.50
N LEU A 307 6.65 25.12 -25.44
CA LEU A 307 7.31 24.03 -24.73
C LEU A 307 6.98 22.69 -25.40
N SER A 308 7.89 21.72 -25.26
CA SER A 308 7.71 20.38 -25.84
C SER A 308 6.55 19.64 -25.18
N THR A 309 5.64 19.12 -26.00
CA THR A 309 4.59 18.18 -25.57
C THR A 309 4.77 16.81 -26.20
N LYS A 310 6.02 16.46 -26.57
CA LYS A 310 6.34 15.16 -27.15
C LYS A 310 6.02 14.08 -26.12
N LYS A 311 5.23 13.08 -26.52
CA LYS A 311 4.91 11.93 -25.68
C LYS A 311 6.19 11.21 -25.26
N ILE A 312 6.31 10.91 -23.98
CA ILE A 312 7.37 10.09 -23.39
C ILE A 312 7.19 8.66 -23.92
N SER A 313 8.20 8.16 -24.61
CA SER A 313 8.21 6.83 -25.18
C SER A 313 9.62 6.29 -25.13
N LEU A 314 9.73 5.04 -24.67
CA LEU A 314 10.99 4.32 -24.62
C LEU A 314 11.58 4.20 -26.03
N GLN A 315 12.90 4.24 -26.13
CA GLN A 315 13.64 4.00 -27.37
C GLN A 315 13.43 2.55 -27.81
N LYS A 316 13.58 2.24 -29.11
CA LYS A 316 13.38 0.86 -29.60
C LYS A 316 14.38 -0.10 -28.97
N GLN A 317 15.63 0.33 -28.89
CA GLN A 317 16.73 -0.37 -28.26
C GLN A 317 17.58 0.65 -27.51
N ILE A 318 18.20 0.21 -26.41
CA ILE A 318 19.10 1.06 -25.64
C ILE A 318 20.25 0.24 -25.06
N ASP A 319 21.44 0.84 -25.05
CA ASP A 319 22.67 0.27 -24.52
C ASP A 319 23.34 1.34 -23.63
N PRO A 320 23.25 1.22 -22.30
CA PRO A 320 23.87 2.16 -21.38
C PRO A 320 25.40 2.03 -21.40
N PRO A 321 26.13 3.15 -21.33
CA PRO A 321 27.58 3.11 -21.23
C PRO A 321 28.03 2.48 -19.90
N LYS A 322 29.27 1.93 -19.89
CA LYS A 322 29.79 1.15 -18.75
C LYS A 322 29.83 1.93 -17.43
N ASP A 323 30.00 3.24 -17.48
CA ASP A 323 30.04 4.13 -16.31
C ASP A 323 28.71 4.14 -15.53
N HIS A 324 27.59 3.80 -16.16
CA HIS A 324 26.30 3.62 -15.47
C HIS A 324 26.34 2.50 -14.41
N PHE A 325 27.26 1.54 -14.56
CA PHE A 325 27.47 0.40 -13.64
C PHE A 325 28.61 0.62 -12.65
N GLU A 326 29.19 1.80 -12.59
CA GLU A 326 30.18 2.11 -11.57
C GLU A 326 29.46 2.33 -10.23
N ARG A 327 29.74 1.50 -9.22
CA ARG A 327 29.29 1.82 -7.85
C ARG A 327 30.32 2.72 -7.19
N PRO A 328 29.96 3.94 -6.78
CA PRO A 328 30.89 4.82 -6.09
C PRO A 328 31.30 4.23 -4.73
N ASP A 329 32.58 4.36 -4.41
CA ASP A 329 33.08 4.10 -3.06
C ASP A 329 32.56 5.20 -2.12
N THR A 330 31.75 4.80 -1.14
CA THR A 330 31.14 5.72 -0.16
C THR A 330 32.19 6.54 0.59
N GLU A 331 33.29 5.91 1.01
CA GLU A 331 34.36 6.61 1.75
C GLU A 331 35.09 7.60 0.86
N LYS A 332 35.31 7.22 -0.40
CA LYS A 332 35.91 8.10 -1.39
C LYS A 332 35.05 9.33 -1.65
N ILE A 333 33.74 9.18 -1.81
CA ILE A 333 32.81 10.32 -1.99
C ILE A 333 32.85 11.22 -0.77
N LEU A 334 32.71 10.65 0.43
CA LEU A 334 32.72 11.42 1.68
C LEU A 334 34.01 12.23 1.82
N LYS A 335 35.16 11.60 1.59
CA LYS A 335 36.46 12.28 1.63
C LYS A 335 36.54 13.43 0.62
N GLN A 336 36.11 13.22 -0.62
CA GLN A 336 36.12 14.26 -1.66
C GLN A 336 35.23 15.46 -1.30
N LEU A 337 34.05 15.20 -0.74
CA LEU A 337 33.13 16.26 -0.31
C LEU A 337 33.65 17.00 0.94
N GLU A 338 34.25 16.29 1.87
CA GLU A 338 34.88 16.90 3.05
C GLU A 338 36.08 17.79 2.68
N GLU A 339 36.92 17.35 1.73
CA GLU A 339 38.04 18.13 1.19
C GLU A 339 37.59 19.38 0.43
N LYS A 340 36.42 19.33 -0.25
CA LYS A 340 35.85 20.47 -0.97
C LYS A 340 35.49 21.63 -0.02
N GLY A 341 35.06 21.35 1.21
CA GLY A 341 34.76 22.31 2.28
C GLY A 341 33.54 23.22 2.06
N ASN A 342 33.33 23.76 0.85
CA ASN A 342 32.18 24.60 0.50
C ASN A 342 31.11 23.79 -0.26
N LEU A 343 30.27 23.09 0.51
CA LEU A 343 29.21 22.23 -0.02
C LEU A 343 27.91 23.00 -0.25
N ASN A 344 27.27 22.76 -1.40
CA ASN A 344 25.92 23.23 -1.65
C ASN A 344 24.88 22.40 -0.84
N LYS A 345 23.60 22.80 -0.89
CA LYS A 345 22.53 22.11 -0.13
C LYS A 345 22.42 20.62 -0.46
N LYS A 346 22.43 20.25 -1.74
CA LYS A 346 22.33 18.84 -2.17
C LYS A 346 23.55 18.03 -1.73
N GLU A 347 24.74 18.61 -1.80
CA GLU A 347 25.96 17.96 -1.35
C GLU A 347 25.97 17.73 0.17
N LYS A 348 25.41 18.65 0.96
CA LYS A 348 25.23 18.46 2.40
C LYS A 348 24.27 17.32 2.70
N GLU A 349 23.12 17.30 2.02
CA GLU A 349 22.14 16.21 2.15
C GLU A 349 22.74 14.85 1.75
N LEU A 350 23.55 14.81 0.70
CA LEU A 350 24.28 13.60 0.30
C LEU A 350 25.29 13.17 1.36
N VAL A 351 26.06 14.09 1.94
CA VAL A 351 27.00 13.77 3.03
C VAL A 351 26.27 13.22 4.25
N GLU A 352 25.17 13.83 4.66
CA GLU A 352 24.33 13.36 5.77
C GLU A 352 23.78 11.96 5.49
N PHE A 353 23.26 11.74 4.29
CA PHE A 353 22.76 10.43 3.84
C PHE A 353 23.86 9.36 3.86
N LEU A 354 25.02 9.64 3.26
CA LEU A 354 26.12 8.66 3.18
C LEU A 354 26.71 8.35 4.55
N LYS A 355 26.83 9.35 5.45
CA LYS A 355 27.24 9.13 6.84
C LYS A 355 26.25 8.23 7.57
N PHE A 356 24.95 8.54 7.49
CA PHE A 356 23.92 7.70 8.07
C PHE A 356 23.98 6.26 7.53
N SER A 357 24.09 6.12 6.21
CA SER A 357 24.18 4.84 5.50
C SER A 357 25.32 3.98 6.03
N ARG A 358 26.55 4.52 5.99
CA ARG A 358 27.78 3.87 6.44
C ARG A 358 27.71 3.50 7.92
N ASP A 359 27.27 4.44 8.76
CA ASP A 359 27.34 4.27 10.21
C ASP A 359 26.29 3.27 10.74
N ASN A 360 25.21 3.02 9.98
CA ASN A 360 24.09 2.17 10.42
C ASN A 360 23.94 0.84 9.66
N VAL A 361 24.58 0.66 8.49
CA VAL A 361 24.41 -0.57 7.67
C VAL A 361 24.81 -1.86 8.39
N ALA A 362 25.75 -1.80 9.34
CA ALA A 362 26.15 -2.96 10.13
C ALA A 362 24.97 -3.51 10.97
N ASN A 363 24.14 -2.61 11.50
CA ASN A 363 22.99 -2.90 12.35
C ASN A 363 21.67 -2.96 11.59
N ALA A 364 21.69 -2.82 10.26
CA ALA A 364 20.48 -2.92 9.45
C ALA A 364 19.88 -4.32 9.60
N ASP A 365 18.56 -4.36 9.81
CA ASP A 365 17.78 -5.60 9.81
C ASP A 365 17.91 -6.33 8.46
N LYS A 366 17.38 -7.55 8.35
CA LYS A 366 17.36 -8.25 7.06
C LYS A 366 16.36 -7.60 6.09
N PHE A 367 15.22 -7.17 6.57
CA PHE A 367 14.23 -6.47 5.76
C PHE A 367 14.08 -5.09 6.35
N TYR A 368 14.31 -4.04 5.55
CA TYR A 368 14.01 -2.68 6.01
C TYR A 368 12.52 -2.35 5.80
N TRP A 369 11.91 -2.91 4.75
CA TRP A 369 10.50 -2.72 4.46
C TRP A 369 9.71 -3.75 5.26
N ASP A 370 9.00 -3.31 6.29
CA ASP A 370 8.14 -4.18 7.09
C ASP A 370 7.01 -4.77 6.24
N TYR A 371 6.68 -6.02 6.51
CA TYR A 371 5.61 -6.76 5.86
C TYR A 371 4.86 -7.63 6.87
N PRO A 372 3.58 -7.97 6.62
CA PRO A 372 2.88 -8.94 7.44
C PRO A 372 3.48 -10.35 7.26
N ASP A 373 4.07 -10.91 8.31
CA ASP A 373 4.55 -12.29 8.34
C ASP A 373 3.63 -13.15 9.20
N GLN A 374 2.73 -13.85 8.52
CA GLN A 374 1.61 -14.51 9.16
C GLN A 374 1.67 -16.01 8.98
N GLY A 375 1.41 -16.75 10.06
CA GLY A 375 1.43 -18.19 10.11
C GLY A 375 0.57 -18.95 9.10
N PHE A 376 -0.48 -18.29 8.61
CA PHE A 376 -1.37 -18.84 7.58
C PHE A 376 -0.85 -18.58 6.15
N ASP A 377 0.14 -17.71 5.97
CA ASP A 377 0.73 -17.37 4.69
C ASP A 377 1.97 -18.22 4.36
N LYS A 378 1.78 -19.53 4.32
CA LYS A 378 2.90 -20.46 4.04
C LYS A 378 3.46 -20.38 2.63
N MET A 379 2.71 -19.76 1.72
CA MET A 379 3.13 -19.57 0.33
C MET A 379 3.72 -18.18 0.09
N ALA A 380 4.01 -17.42 1.16
CA ALA A 380 4.59 -16.08 1.07
C ALA A 380 3.74 -15.07 0.24
N ARG A 381 2.43 -15.29 0.10
CA ARG A 381 1.52 -14.41 -0.66
C ARG A 381 1.34 -13.04 -0.01
N TRP A 382 1.62 -12.92 1.29
CA TRP A 382 1.54 -11.71 2.10
C TRP A 382 2.89 -11.03 2.29
N HIS A 383 4.00 -11.75 2.08
CA HIS A 383 5.35 -11.18 2.11
C HIS A 383 5.54 -10.05 1.08
N HIS A 384 4.68 -10.03 0.06
CA HIS A 384 4.66 -9.02 -0.99
C HIS A 384 3.68 -7.85 -0.74
N TYR A 385 3.23 -7.68 0.50
CA TYR A 385 2.56 -6.46 0.96
C TYR A 385 3.50 -5.66 1.85
N ILE A 386 3.46 -4.34 1.76
CA ILE A 386 4.25 -3.47 2.63
C ILE A 386 3.39 -2.81 3.72
N PHE A 387 3.86 -2.84 4.96
CA PHE A 387 3.33 -2.02 6.05
C PHE A 387 3.96 -0.60 6.00
N PRO A 388 3.20 0.49 6.22
CA PRO A 388 1.82 0.58 6.71
C PRO A 388 0.74 0.65 5.62
N TRP A 389 1.09 0.41 4.37
CA TRP A 389 0.20 0.62 3.22
C TRP A 389 -0.77 -0.53 2.97
N CYS A 390 -0.49 -1.71 3.53
CA CYS A 390 -1.38 -2.87 3.47
C CYS A 390 -2.62 -2.65 4.34
N LYS A 391 -3.80 -2.71 3.71
CA LYS A 391 -5.10 -2.47 4.38
C LYS A 391 -6.02 -3.67 4.38
N GLN A 392 -5.93 -4.49 3.33
CA GLN A 392 -6.79 -5.64 3.13
C GLN A 392 -6.13 -6.62 2.16
N LEU A 393 -6.64 -7.85 2.16
CA LEU A 393 -6.43 -8.75 1.03
C LEU A 393 -7.13 -8.22 -0.20
N VAL A 394 -6.40 -8.21 -1.31
CA VAL A 394 -6.98 -7.99 -2.63
C VAL A 394 -6.90 -9.29 -3.44
N ASP A 395 -7.89 -9.49 -4.29
CA ASP A 395 -7.95 -10.69 -5.14
C ASP A 395 -6.91 -10.64 -6.28
N SER A 396 -6.80 -11.72 -7.05
CA SER A 396 -5.85 -11.78 -8.17
C SER A 396 -6.11 -10.74 -9.24
N ARG A 397 -7.37 -10.38 -9.48
CA ARG A 397 -7.77 -9.40 -10.50
C ARG A 397 -7.41 -8.00 -10.05
N GLU A 398 -7.70 -7.64 -8.80
CA GLU A 398 -7.30 -6.38 -8.19
C GLU A 398 -5.76 -6.23 -8.17
N ARG A 399 -5.03 -7.30 -7.85
CA ARG A 399 -3.56 -7.30 -7.92
C ARG A 399 -3.04 -7.03 -9.33
N ILE A 400 -3.54 -7.76 -10.32
CA ILE A 400 -3.15 -7.56 -11.73
C ILE A 400 -3.48 -6.13 -12.17
N MET A 401 -4.64 -5.58 -11.76
CA MET A 401 -4.99 -4.18 -11.99
C MET A 401 -3.95 -3.21 -11.41
N SER A 402 -3.58 -3.35 -10.14
CA SER A 402 -2.52 -2.52 -9.53
C SER A 402 -1.21 -2.63 -10.30
N ILE A 403 -0.79 -3.85 -10.67
CA ILE A 403 0.43 -4.09 -11.46
C ILE A 403 0.42 -3.31 -12.77
N HIS A 404 -0.67 -3.33 -13.54
CA HIS A 404 -0.79 -2.55 -14.77
C HIS A 404 -0.53 -1.06 -14.56
N HIS A 405 -1.04 -0.50 -13.47
CA HIS A 405 -0.90 0.91 -13.16
C HIS A 405 0.54 1.27 -12.77
N PHE A 406 1.14 0.55 -11.82
CA PHE A 406 2.49 0.91 -11.36
C PHE A 406 3.60 0.52 -12.34
N VAL A 407 3.46 -0.55 -13.14
CA VAL A 407 4.42 -0.89 -14.21
C VAL A 407 4.47 0.22 -15.25
N ARG A 408 3.29 0.68 -15.71
CA ARG A 408 3.19 1.76 -16.69
C ARG A 408 3.75 3.08 -16.16
N SER A 409 3.46 3.41 -14.90
CA SER A 409 3.96 4.63 -14.27
C SER A 409 5.48 4.58 -14.07
N TRP A 410 6.02 3.45 -13.63
CA TRP A 410 7.46 3.26 -13.34
C TRP A 410 8.36 3.48 -14.56
N PHE A 411 8.13 2.75 -15.66
CA PHE A 411 8.99 2.86 -16.85
C PHE A 411 8.92 4.25 -17.47
N LYS A 412 7.75 4.91 -17.40
CA LYS A 412 7.60 6.29 -17.88
C LYS A 412 8.32 7.29 -16.98
N LEU A 413 8.31 7.09 -15.66
CA LEU A 413 9.06 7.91 -14.71
C LEU A 413 10.56 7.78 -14.96
N CYS A 414 11.04 6.54 -15.17
CA CYS A 414 12.44 6.27 -15.50
C CYS A 414 12.86 6.97 -16.80
N GLU A 415 12.08 6.82 -17.87
CA GLU A 415 12.35 7.48 -19.16
C GLU A 415 12.38 9.01 -19.01
N PHE A 416 11.46 9.60 -18.24
CA PHE A 416 11.46 11.04 -17.95
C PHE A 416 12.68 11.47 -17.13
N ALA A 417 13.08 10.66 -16.16
CA ALA A 417 14.23 10.93 -15.31
C ALA A 417 15.57 10.82 -16.05
N GLY A 418 15.59 10.19 -17.23
CA GLY A 418 16.82 9.80 -17.93
C GLY A 418 17.49 8.58 -17.30
N ALA A 419 16.70 7.69 -16.68
CA ALA A 419 17.14 6.45 -16.06
C ALA A 419 16.63 5.24 -16.86
N ILE A 420 17.46 4.22 -16.99
CA ILE A 420 17.18 2.98 -17.71
C ILE A 420 16.84 1.90 -16.69
N SER A 421 15.68 1.27 -16.86
CA SER A 421 15.23 0.14 -16.05
C SER A 421 14.61 -0.91 -16.97
N TRP A 422 14.67 -2.19 -16.60
CA TRP A 422 14.06 -3.28 -17.36
C TRP A 422 13.43 -4.32 -16.43
N VAL A 423 12.53 -5.13 -16.99
CA VAL A 423 11.89 -6.25 -16.27
C VAL A 423 12.95 -7.29 -15.91
N GLY A 424 13.00 -7.69 -14.64
CA GLY A 424 13.95 -8.67 -14.13
C GLY A 424 13.30 -9.93 -13.59
N TYR A 425 14.16 -10.86 -13.19
CA TYR A 425 13.82 -12.02 -12.35
C TYR A 425 12.53 -12.78 -12.74
N GLY A 426 11.60 -13.00 -11.80
CA GLY A 426 10.40 -13.82 -12.01
C GLY A 426 9.49 -13.27 -13.09
N ASN A 427 9.39 -11.94 -13.18
CA ASN A 427 8.56 -11.27 -14.16
C ASN A 427 9.09 -11.42 -15.59
N LEU A 428 10.37 -11.75 -15.79
CA LEU A 428 10.89 -12.11 -17.11
C LEU A 428 10.25 -13.41 -17.63
N ILE A 429 9.90 -14.35 -16.74
CA ILE A 429 9.17 -15.57 -17.10
C ILE A 429 7.75 -15.22 -17.55
N GLY A 430 7.05 -14.36 -16.81
CA GLY A 430 5.72 -13.88 -17.19
C GLY A 430 5.74 -13.13 -18.53
N TRP A 431 6.72 -12.25 -18.71
CA TRP A 431 6.95 -11.59 -19.99
C TRP A 431 7.15 -12.60 -21.11
N TYR A 432 8.08 -13.54 -20.99
CA TYR A 432 8.38 -14.55 -22.02
C TYR A 432 7.14 -15.35 -22.46
N ARG A 433 6.20 -15.61 -21.55
CA ARG A 433 5.00 -16.39 -21.85
C ARG A 433 3.94 -15.60 -22.60
N HIS A 434 3.60 -14.42 -22.08
CA HIS A 434 2.43 -13.68 -22.55
C HIS A 434 2.50 -12.18 -22.24
N SER A 435 3.70 -11.62 -22.05
CA SER A 435 3.88 -10.19 -21.81
C SER A 435 3.11 -9.66 -20.57
N ARG A 436 2.86 -10.50 -19.57
CA ARG A 436 2.16 -10.09 -18.32
C ARG A 436 2.74 -10.82 -17.12
N ASN A 437 2.38 -10.40 -15.91
CA ASN A 437 2.79 -11.08 -14.70
C ASN A 437 2.15 -12.46 -14.60
N LEU A 438 2.85 -13.40 -13.96
CA LEU A 438 2.29 -14.73 -13.74
C LEU A 438 1.13 -14.63 -12.72
N PRO A 439 0.02 -15.39 -12.87
CA PRO A 439 -1.15 -15.22 -12.01
C PRO A 439 -0.90 -15.49 -10.52
N TRP A 440 0.08 -16.32 -10.18
CA TRP A 440 0.47 -16.63 -8.80
C TRP A 440 1.59 -15.73 -8.28
N ASP A 441 2.20 -14.92 -9.15
CA ASP A 441 3.26 -14.01 -8.78
C ASP A 441 2.66 -12.75 -8.14
N THR A 442 3.26 -12.33 -7.03
CA THR A 442 2.67 -11.33 -6.12
C THR A 442 3.43 -10.03 -6.03
N ASP A 443 4.64 -9.96 -6.59
CA ASP A 443 5.42 -8.75 -6.76
C ASP A 443 5.82 -8.53 -8.22
N VAL A 444 6.52 -7.42 -8.42
CA VAL A 444 7.18 -7.08 -9.68
C VAL A 444 8.60 -6.66 -9.38
N ASP A 445 9.53 -7.23 -10.10
CA ASP A 445 10.95 -6.99 -10.04
C ASP A 445 11.41 -6.22 -11.27
N VAL A 446 12.15 -5.15 -11.01
CA VAL A 446 12.89 -4.43 -12.04
C VAL A 446 14.35 -4.32 -11.66
N VAL A 447 15.16 -4.25 -12.70
CA VAL A 447 16.61 -4.12 -12.59
C VAL A 447 17.04 -2.86 -13.32
N MET A 448 18.09 -2.22 -12.83
CA MET A 448 18.66 -1.02 -13.44
C MET A 448 20.14 -0.85 -13.11
N PRO A 449 20.90 -0.02 -13.84
CA PRO A 449 22.26 0.33 -13.46
C PRO A 449 22.26 1.16 -12.17
N PHE A 450 23.35 1.07 -11.40
CA PHE A 450 23.46 1.76 -10.12
C PHE A 450 23.37 3.29 -10.25
N GLN A 451 24.07 3.88 -11.23
CA GLN A 451 24.05 5.34 -11.42
C GLN A 451 22.66 5.87 -11.80
N ASP A 452 21.89 5.09 -12.55
CA ASP A 452 20.52 5.44 -12.91
C ASP A 452 19.61 5.47 -11.66
N LEU A 453 19.84 4.56 -10.69
CA LEU A 453 19.15 4.61 -9.40
C LEU A 453 19.58 5.85 -8.58
N VAL A 454 20.86 6.24 -8.64
CA VAL A 454 21.32 7.50 -8.03
C VAL A 454 20.58 8.69 -8.64
N VAL A 455 20.45 8.76 -9.97
CA VAL A 455 19.69 9.81 -10.67
C VAL A 455 18.23 9.84 -10.21
N LEU A 456 17.58 8.69 -10.09
CA LEU A 456 16.21 8.61 -9.55
C LEU A 456 16.15 9.07 -8.09
N SER A 457 17.10 8.64 -7.25
CA SER A 457 17.13 8.99 -5.84
C SER A 457 17.26 10.49 -5.63
N GLU A 458 18.16 11.15 -6.36
CA GLU A 458 18.39 12.59 -6.28
C GLU A 458 17.17 13.42 -6.73
N LYS A 459 16.42 12.91 -7.70
CA LYS A 459 15.27 13.62 -8.28
C LYS A 459 13.96 13.33 -7.56
N PHE A 460 13.76 12.09 -7.09
CA PHE A 460 12.44 11.59 -6.72
C PHE A 460 12.39 10.80 -5.41
N ASN A 461 13.49 10.56 -4.68
CA ASN A 461 13.41 9.81 -3.43
C ASN A 461 12.43 10.46 -2.43
N ALA A 462 11.59 9.62 -1.80
CA ALA A 462 10.52 10.00 -0.89
C ALA A 462 9.47 10.92 -1.54
N SER A 463 9.06 10.60 -2.78
CA SER A 463 8.04 11.36 -3.51
C SER A 463 6.72 10.60 -3.64
N LEU A 464 5.62 11.35 -3.59
CA LEU A 464 4.31 10.89 -4.02
C LEU A 464 4.10 11.17 -5.50
N VAL A 465 4.01 10.13 -6.30
CA VAL A 465 3.69 10.23 -7.73
C VAL A 465 2.19 10.03 -7.92
N ILE A 466 1.52 11.08 -8.38
CA ILE A 466 0.10 11.07 -8.73
C ILE A 466 -0.02 10.62 -10.19
N GLU A 467 -0.67 9.47 -10.42
CA GLU A 467 -0.83 8.89 -11.74
C GLU A 467 -1.48 9.87 -12.73
N ASN A 468 -1.15 9.73 -14.03
CA ASN A 468 -1.84 10.48 -15.07
C ASN A 468 -3.35 10.20 -14.98
N PRO A 469 -4.19 11.24 -14.73
CA PRO A 469 -5.63 11.07 -14.55
C PRO A 469 -6.39 10.63 -15.81
N GLU A 470 -5.75 10.61 -16.98
CA GLU A 470 -6.29 9.97 -18.19
C GLU A 470 -6.22 8.43 -18.11
N LEU A 471 -5.39 7.89 -17.23
CA LEU A 471 -5.06 6.45 -17.14
C LEU A 471 -5.52 5.81 -15.83
N GLY A 472 -5.69 6.60 -14.77
CA GLY A 472 -6.14 6.14 -13.46
C GLY A 472 -6.01 7.22 -12.40
N ASP A 473 -6.37 6.89 -11.16
CA ASP A 473 -6.27 7.78 -9.99
C ASP A 473 -5.39 7.18 -8.89
N ASN A 474 -4.39 6.37 -9.27
CA ASN A 474 -3.47 5.77 -8.30
C ASN A 474 -2.44 6.78 -7.80
N ILE A 475 -1.89 6.46 -6.63
CA ILE A 475 -0.84 7.24 -5.98
C ILE A 475 0.26 6.27 -5.63
N PHE A 476 1.46 6.59 -6.08
CA PHE A 476 2.63 5.77 -5.84
C PHE A 476 3.61 6.48 -4.92
N TRP A 477 4.36 5.72 -4.14
CA TRP A 477 5.46 6.23 -3.33
C TRP A 477 6.77 5.62 -3.82
N PHE A 478 7.69 6.47 -4.28
CA PHE A 478 9.05 6.05 -4.59
C PHE A 478 9.97 6.30 -3.40
N ALA A 479 10.63 5.27 -2.91
CA ALA A 479 11.65 5.40 -1.88
C ALA A 479 12.84 4.47 -2.11
N THR A 480 14.03 5.04 -1.96
CA THR A 480 15.28 4.28 -1.88
C THR A 480 15.61 3.91 -0.44
N THR A 481 16.37 2.84 -0.26
CA THR A 481 16.85 2.46 1.06
C THR A 481 17.97 3.35 1.55
N PRO A 482 18.10 3.60 2.87
CA PRO A 482 19.27 4.33 3.36
C PRO A 482 20.57 3.55 3.14
N TYR A 483 20.50 2.29 2.73
CA TYR A 483 21.66 1.40 2.55
C TYR A 483 21.92 1.09 1.08
N PHE A 484 21.27 1.77 0.13
CA PHE A 484 21.41 1.42 -1.30
C PHE A 484 22.84 1.58 -1.82
N TYR A 485 23.63 2.51 -1.24
CA TYR A 485 25.06 2.67 -1.55
C TYR A 485 25.99 1.58 -0.97
N GLN A 486 25.51 0.77 -0.04
CA GLN A 486 26.34 -0.19 0.70
C GLN A 486 26.17 -1.61 0.18
N GLN A 487 27.26 -2.38 0.10
CA GLN A 487 27.14 -3.84 -0.03
C GLN A 487 26.72 -4.43 1.32
N LYS A 488 25.56 -5.09 1.35
CA LYS A 488 25.10 -5.85 2.52
C LYS A 488 24.27 -7.04 2.08
N ASP A 489 24.82 -8.23 2.27
CA ASP A 489 24.22 -9.53 1.89
C ASP A 489 22.96 -9.90 2.71
N THR A 490 22.43 -9.00 3.52
CA THR A 490 21.14 -9.16 4.18
C THR A 490 20.10 -8.15 3.72
N GLN A 491 20.48 -7.10 2.98
CA GLN A 491 19.59 -6.02 2.51
C GLN A 491 19.57 -6.02 0.98
N PHE A 492 18.63 -6.76 0.39
CA PHE A 492 18.69 -7.08 -1.04
C PHE A 492 18.10 -6.05 -1.99
N ILE A 493 17.13 -5.28 -1.51
CA ILE A 493 16.36 -4.34 -2.32
C ILE A 493 16.93 -2.94 -2.15
N ASP A 494 17.07 -2.19 -3.25
CA ASP A 494 17.67 -0.86 -3.27
C ASP A 494 16.64 0.26 -3.27
N ALA A 495 15.46 0.02 -3.84
CA ALA A 495 14.33 0.92 -3.77
C ALA A 495 13.01 0.17 -3.98
N ARG A 496 11.91 0.82 -3.63
CA ARG A 496 10.56 0.38 -3.99
C ARG A 496 9.74 1.49 -4.63
N TYR A 497 8.88 1.09 -5.55
CA TYR A 497 7.79 1.91 -6.09
C TYR A 497 6.46 1.32 -5.65
N ILE A 498 5.80 1.95 -4.68
CA ILE A 498 4.72 1.35 -3.89
C ILE A 498 3.37 1.95 -4.28
N ASP A 499 2.38 1.13 -4.62
CA ASP A 499 0.97 1.53 -4.73
C ASP A 499 0.36 1.72 -3.34
N LEU A 500 0.04 2.98 -2.99
CA LEU A 500 -0.47 3.31 -1.66
C LEU A 500 -1.93 2.89 -1.43
N LYS A 501 -2.65 2.46 -2.47
CA LYS A 501 -4.01 1.93 -2.31
C LYS A 501 -4.01 0.49 -1.81
N THR A 502 -3.06 -0.32 -2.28
CA THR A 502 -3.02 -1.76 -2.03
C THR A 502 -1.87 -2.18 -1.12
N GLY A 503 -0.76 -1.45 -1.16
CA GLY A 503 0.51 -1.84 -0.54
C GLY A 503 1.32 -2.83 -1.38
N PHE A 504 0.97 -3.02 -2.66
CA PHE A 504 1.85 -3.70 -3.61
C PHE A 504 2.96 -2.78 -4.10
N TYR A 505 4.01 -3.37 -4.66
CA TYR A 505 5.20 -2.63 -5.04
C TYR A 505 5.94 -3.25 -6.21
N ILE A 506 6.80 -2.43 -6.80
CA ILE A 506 7.95 -2.88 -7.60
C ILE A 506 9.18 -2.90 -6.69
N ASP A 507 9.89 -4.03 -6.66
CA ASP A 507 11.23 -4.15 -6.10
C ASP A 507 12.28 -3.74 -7.14
N VAL A 508 13.16 -2.81 -6.75
CA VAL A 508 14.21 -2.27 -7.62
C VAL A 508 15.55 -2.79 -7.14
N SER A 509 16.25 -3.51 -8.03
CA SER A 509 17.63 -3.96 -7.83
C SER A 509 18.59 -3.16 -8.71
N ALA A 510 19.58 -2.52 -8.10
CA ALA A 510 20.67 -1.89 -8.84
C ALA A 510 21.76 -2.91 -9.21
N LEU A 511 22.33 -2.77 -10.41
CA LEU A 511 23.50 -3.52 -10.86
C LEU A 511 24.74 -2.63 -10.90
N TRP A 512 25.87 -3.19 -10.50
CA TRP A 512 27.17 -2.57 -10.68
C TRP A 512 28.24 -3.62 -11.00
N ASN A 513 29.38 -3.15 -11.48
CA ASN A 513 30.58 -3.95 -11.64
C ASN A 513 31.42 -3.89 -10.35
N SER A 514 31.82 -5.04 -9.80
CA SER A 514 32.79 -5.09 -8.71
C SER A 514 33.62 -6.36 -8.73
N ASN A 515 34.77 -6.31 -8.05
CA ASN A 515 35.67 -7.44 -7.85
C ASN A 515 35.58 -8.02 -6.42
N GLU A 516 34.51 -7.69 -5.67
CA GLU A 516 34.34 -8.13 -4.26
C GLU A 516 34.16 -9.65 -4.15
N ARG A 517 33.53 -10.24 -5.17
CA ARG A 517 33.33 -11.68 -5.32
C ARG A 517 33.54 -12.08 -6.77
N GLY A 518 34.14 -13.24 -7.01
CA GLY A 518 34.29 -13.77 -8.37
C GLY A 518 32.94 -14.16 -8.99
N PRO A 519 32.71 -13.88 -10.29
CA PRO A 519 31.51 -14.31 -10.97
C PRO A 519 31.47 -15.84 -11.14
N PRO A 520 30.29 -16.42 -11.40
CA PRO A 520 30.13 -17.85 -11.70
C PRO A 520 30.98 -18.33 -12.90
N ASP A 521 31.31 -19.63 -12.90
CA ASP A 521 32.19 -20.26 -13.92
C ASP A 521 31.73 -20.09 -15.38
N HIS A 522 30.43 -19.88 -15.64
CA HIS A 522 29.95 -19.67 -17.01
C HIS A 522 30.37 -18.32 -17.60
N PHE A 523 30.84 -17.38 -16.77
CA PHE A 523 31.40 -16.11 -17.20
C PHE A 523 32.95 -16.11 -17.24
N LYS A 524 33.61 -17.25 -17.00
CA LYS A 524 35.08 -17.31 -16.85
C LYS A 524 35.86 -16.81 -18.07
N ASP A 525 35.26 -16.91 -19.26
CA ASP A 525 35.87 -16.55 -20.53
C ASP A 525 35.47 -15.11 -20.97
N GLU A 526 34.67 -14.41 -20.16
CA GLU A 526 34.27 -13.02 -20.40
C GLU A 526 35.19 -12.01 -19.68
N ASP A 527 35.23 -10.77 -20.18
CA ASP A 527 35.94 -9.68 -19.52
C ASP A 527 35.24 -9.33 -18.19
N PRO A 528 35.94 -9.40 -17.04
CA PRO A 528 35.36 -9.01 -15.75
C PRO A 528 34.76 -7.61 -15.73
N SER A 529 35.23 -6.67 -16.58
CA SER A 529 34.70 -5.31 -16.68
C SER A 529 33.31 -5.22 -17.33
N THR A 530 32.83 -6.31 -17.94
CA THR A 530 31.51 -6.41 -18.58
C THR A 530 30.53 -7.28 -17.81
N ILE A 531 30.87 -7.66 -16.59
CA ILE A 531 30.04 -8.50 -15.73
C ILE A 531 29.48 -7.65 -14.60
N TYR A 532 28.18 -7.71 -14.38
CA TYR A 532 27.48 -6.92 -13.38
C TYR A 532 26.74 -7.82 -12.39
N HIS A 533 26.52 -7.32 -11.18
CA HIS A 533 25.68 -8.00 -10.21
C HIS A 533 24.90 -7.04 -9.33
N CYS A 534 23.80 -7.54 -8.76
CA CYS A 534 23.11 -6.87 -7.67
C CYS A 534 23.68 -7.28 -6.30
N LYS A 535 23.08 -6.75 -5.22
CA LYS A 535 23.47 -7.07 -3.83
C LYS A 535 23.42 -8.54 -3.46
N HIS A 536 22.52 -9.30 -4.08
CA HIS A 536 22.40 -10.73 -3.84
C HIS A 536 23.32 -11.57 -4.73
N TYR A 537 24.26 -10.95 -5.45
CA TYR A 537 25.14 -11.62 -6.42
C TYR A 537 24.34 -12.40 -7.47
N ASN A 538 23.23 -11.84 -7.95
CA ASN A 538 22.67 -12.26 -9.23
C ASN A 538 23.50 -11.61 -10.33
N TRP A 539 24.19 -12.44 -11.11
CA TRP A 539 25.17 -12.03 -12.11
C TRP A 539 24.56 -11.98 -13.51
N PHE A 540 25.02 -11.02 -14.30
CA PHE A 540 24.64 -10.83 -15.69
C PHE A 540 25.86 -10.32 -16.46
N SER A 541 26.03 -10.74 -17.72
CA SER A 541 26.98 -10.07 -18.60
C SER A 541 26.35 -8.96 -19.42
N HIS A 542 27.20 -8.05 -19.89
CA HIS A 542 26.79 -6.96 -20.76
C HIS A 542 26.14 -7.47 -22.05
N SER A 543 26.65 -8.56 -22.66
CA SER A 543 26.06 -9.15 -23.87
C SER A 543 24.73 -9.87 -23.61
N GLU A 544 24.52 -10.39 -22.40
CA GLU A 544 23.22 -10.94 -22.01
C GLU A 544 22.15 -9.83 -21.89
N LEU A 545 22.53 -8.69 -21.32
CA LEU A 545 21.61 -7.59 -21.06
C LEU A 545 21.37 -6.71 -22.31
N PHE A 546 22.41 -6.38 -23.06
CA PHE A 546 22.38 -5.27 -24.02
C PHE A 546 22.56 -5.70 -25.49
N PRO A 547 21.94 -4.97 -26.44
CA PRO A 547 21.05 -3.82 -26.21
C PRO A 547 19.69 -4.28 -25.65
N LEU A 548 19.20 -3.57 -24.63
CA LEU A 548 17.83 -3.78 -24.13
C LEU A 548 16.84 -3.52 -25.26
N ARG A 549 15.77 -4.30 -25.33
CA ARG A 549 14.73 -4.17 -26.35
C ARG A 549 13.45 -3.66 -25.71
N ARG A 550 12.83 -2.66 -26.33
CA ARG A 550 11.51 -2.20 -25.91
C ARG A 550 10.45 -3.23 -26.26
N THR A 551 9.61 -3.51 -25.28
CA THR A 551 8.48 -4.43 -25.35
C THR A 551 7.22 -3.74 -24.81
N LEU A 552 6.08 -4.39 -24.95
CA LEU A 552 4.99 -4.20 -24.00
C LEU A 552 5.16 -5.20 -22.84
N TYR A 553 4.77 -4.78 -21.63
CA TYR A 553 4.61 -5.65 -20.47
C TYR A 553 3.46 -5.10 -19.64
N GLU A 554 2.47 -5.93 -19.34
CA GLU A 554 1.23 -5.52 -18.65
C GLU A 554 0.53 -4.34 -19.36
N GLY A 555 0.63 -4.28 -20.69
CA GLY A 555 0.07 -3.21 -21.52
C GLY A 555 0.83 -1.87 -21.46
N GLY A 556 1.85 -1.75 -20.61
CA GLY A 556 2.77 -0.61 -20.54
C GLY A 556 4.01 -0.82 -21.41
N GLN A 557 4.71 0.27 -21.75
CA GLN A 557 6.05 0.16 -22.34
C GLN A 557 7.05 -0.28 -21.27
N ALA A 558 7.91 -1.24 -21.60
CA ALA A 558 8.99 -1.71 -20.75
C ALA A 558 10.23 -2.06 -21.59
N TYR A 559 11.36 -2.29 -20.93
CA TYR A 559 12.53 -2.91 -21.53
C TYR A 559 12.70 -4.35 -21.05
N VAL A 560 13.29 -5.19 -21.91
CA VAL A 560 13.72 -6.55 -21.60
C VAL A 560 15.15 -6.79 -22.09
N PRO A 561 15.90 -7.71 -21.44
CA PRO A 561 17.24 -8.10 -21.86
C PRO A 561 17.33 -8.58 -23.31
N HIS A 562 18.54 -8.45 -23.87
CA HIS A 562 18.88 -8.94 -25.19
C HIS A 562 18.78 -10.48 -25.29
N ASP A 563 19.60 -11.20 -24.50
CA ASP A 563 19.62 -12.66 -24.42
C ASP A 563 18.91 -13.15 -23.15
N TYR A 564 17.60 -12.91 -23.12
CA TYR A 564 16.73 -13.36 -22.04
C TYR A 564 16.71 -14.88 -21.89
N GLU A 565 16.94 -15.66 -22.96
CA GLU A 565 16.94 -17.13 -22.90
C GLU A 565 18.11 -17.65 -22.07
N SER A 566 19.32 -17.14 -22.28
CA SER A 566 20.50 -17.50 -21.47
C SER A 566 20.30 -17.13 -20.01
N ILE A 567 19.81 -15.90 -19.73
CA ILE A 567 19.50 -15.45 -18.37
C ILE A 567 18.51 -16.40 -17.69
N MET A 568 17.40 -16.73 -18.37
CA MET A 568 16.37 -17.62 -17.83
C MET A 568 16.88 -19.05 -17.64
N MET A 569 17.70 -19.55 -18.57
CA MET A 569 18.30 -20.88 -18.51
C MET A 569 19.27 -20.99 -17.34
N HIS A 570 20.17 -20.02 -17.16
CA HIS A 570 21.14 -20.00 -16.07
C HIS A 570 20.48 -19.88 -14.70
N LYS A 571 19.45 -19.02 -14.58
CA LYS A 571 18.82 -18.72 -13.29
C LYS A 571 17.72 -19.72 -12.88
N TYR A 572 16.88 -20.13 -13.82
CA TYR A 572 15.67 -20.90 -13.53
C TYR A 572 15.65 -22.28 -14.20
N GLY A 573 16.59 -22.54 -15.11
CA GLY A 573 16.64 -23.76 -15.89
C GLY A 573 15.54 -23.84 -16.95
N LYS A 574 15.67 -24.82 -17.84
CA LYS A 574 14.81 -25.06 -19.01
C LYS A 574 13.30 -25.12 -18.69
N LYS A 575 12.93 -25.59 -17.49
CA LYS A 575 11.52 -25.75 -17.10
C LYS A 575 10.77 -24.42 -17.02
N SER A 576 11.42 -23.30 -16.69
CA SER A 576 10.77 -21.99 -16.66
C SER A 576 10.15 -21.61 -18.02
N MET A 577 10.82 -22.03 -19.10
CA MET A 577 10.44 -21.73 -20.50
C MET A 577 9.56 -22.80 -21.17
N GLU A 578 9.49 -24.02 -20.63
CA GLU A 578 8.76 -25.13 -21.26
C GLU A 578 7.59 -25.68 -20.45
N ALA A 579 7.55 -25.45 -19.13
CA ALA A 579 6.47 -25.98 -18.30
C ALA A 579 5.11 -25.45 -18.78
N THR A 580 4.15 -26.35 -18.95
CA THR A 580 2.76 -26.03 -19.27
C THR A 580 1.85 -26.17 -18.06
N ARG A 581 2.41 -26.51 -16.90
CA ARG A 581 1.73 -26.68 -15.61
C ARG A 581 2.64 -26.19 -14.49
N TYR A 582 2.15 -25.25 -13.69
CA TYR A 582 2.90 -24.66 -12.58
C TYR A 582 1.93 -23.99 -11.59
N GLU A 583 2.23 -24.02 -10.29
CA GLU A 583 1.46 -23.32 -9.23
C GLU A 583 -0.07 -23.43 -9.34
N GLY A 584 -0.59 -24.63 -9.60
CA GLY A 584 -2.04 -24.85 -9.70
C GLY A 584 -2.69 -24.33 -10.99
N HIS A 585 -1.90 -23.95 -11.99
CA HIS A 585 -2.37 -23.46 -13.28
C HIS A 585 -1.86 -24.34 -14.42
N ASN A 586 -2.51 -24.23 -15.57
CA ASN A 586 -2.09 -24.82 -16.83
C ASN A 586 -2.10 -23.80 -17.97
N TRP A 587 -1.10 -23.89 -18.84
CA TRP A 587 -0.89 -22.97 -19.95
C TRP A 587 -1.79 -23.33 -21.14
N GLN A 588 -2.59 -22.36 -21.59
CA GLN A 588 -3.50 -22.49 -22.72
C GLN A 588 -3.01 -21.60 -23.87
N GLU A 589 -2.05 -22.13 -24.64
CA GLU A 589 -1.31 -21.39 -25.69
C GLU A 589 -2.19 -20.70 -26.74
N ASP A 590 -3.30 -21.34 -27.11
CA ASP A 590 -4.23 -20.87 -28.13
C ASP A 590 -5.01 -19.62 -27.70
N ILE A 591 -5.20 -19.41 -26.39
CA ILE A 591 -5.80 -18.20 -25.82
C ILE A 591 -4.77 -17.31 -25.09
N GLY A 592 -3.54 -17.80 -24.89
CA GLY A 592 -2.45 -17.03 -24.26
C GLY A 592 -2.64 -16.78 -22.76
N ILE A 593 -3.29 -17.71 -22.04
CA ILE A 593 -3.65 -17.53 -20.62
C ILE A 593 -3.18 -18.74 -19.79
N TRP A 594 -2.69 -18.46 -18.59
CA TRP A 594 -2.54 -19.45 -17.53
C TRP A 594 -3.88 -19.62 -16.81
N VAL A 595 -4.51 -20.77 -16.97
CA VAL A 595 -5.84 -21.06 -16.42
C VAL A 595 -5.71 -21.89 -15.13
N PRO A 596 -6.43 -21.55 -14.05
CA PRO A 596 -6.46 -22.39 -12.85
C PRO A 596 -6.94 -23.81 -13.16
N ASN A 597 -6.24 -24.81 -12.62
CA ASN A 597 -6.59 -26.22 -12.81
C ASN A 597 -7.98 -26.55 -12.27
N GLU A 598 -8.47 -25.85 -11.23
CA GLU A 598 -9.81 -26.06 -10.69
C GLU A 598 -10.92 -25.65 -11.66
N ILE A 599 -10.63 -24.72 -12.58
CA ILE A 599 -11.60 -24.23 -13.57
C ILE A 599 -11.54 -25.08 -14.83
N CYS A 600 -10.34 -25.35 -15.34
CA CYS A 600 -10.18 -25.98 -16.64
C CYS A 600 -8.97 -26.91 -16.68
N GLU A 601 -9.20 -28.21 -16.58
CA GLU A 601 -8.16 -29.24 -16.67
C GLU A 601 -8.68 -30.50 -17.42
N LYS A 602 -7.78 -31.18 -18.15
CA LYS A 602 -8.04 -32.46 -18.84
C LYS A 602 -9.29 -32.35 -19.72
N ASP A 603 -10.31 -33.15 -19.46
CA ASP A 603 -11.54 -33.25 -20.26
C ASP A 603 -12.40 -31.99 -20.17
N ALA A 604 -12.16 -31.11 -19.18
CA ALA A 604 -12.82 -29.81 -19.09
C ALA A 604 -12.25 -28.78 -20.08
N VAL A 605 -11.06 -29.03 -20.66
CA VAL A 605 -10.46 -28.15 -21.67
C VAL A 605 -11.17 -28.34 -23.01
N PRO A 606 -11.86 -27.32 -23.53
CA PRO A 606 -12.53 -27.42 -24.82
C PRO A 606 -11.51 -27.71 -25.94
N PRO A 607 -11.84 -28.55 -26.93
CA PRO A 607 -10.98 -28.76 -28.09
C PRO A 607 -10.62 -27.44 -28.78
N LYS A 608 -9.35 -27.26 -29.18
CA LYS A 608 -8.87 -25.99 -29.80
C LYS A 608 -9.76 -25.50 -30.94
N GLY A 609 -10.28 -26.39 -31.78
CA GLY A 609 -11.15 -26.06 -32.91
C GLY A 609 -12.57 -25.61 -32.55
N SER A 610 -13.01 -25.78 -31.30
CA SER A 610 -14.34 -25.36 -30.82
C SER A 610 -14.29 -24.17 -29.86
N ARG A 611 -13.12 -23.56 -29.67
CA ARG A 611 -12.96 -22.47 -28.70
C ARG A 611 -13.48 -21.15 -29.24
N PHE A 612 -13.29 -20.90 -30.53
CA PHE A 612 -13.55 -19.61 -31.14
C PHE A 612 -14.76 -19.68 -32.08
N ASP A 613 -15.51 -18.57 -32.14
CA ASP A 613 -16.48 -18.33 -33.18
C ASP A 613 -15.79 -18.02 -34.51
N SER A 614 -16.58 -17.99 -35.60
CA SER A 614 -16.06 -17.74 -36.95
C SER A 614 -15.38 -16.39 -37.13
N ASP A 615 -15.65 -15.42 -36.25
CA ASP A 615 -15.02 -14.10 -36.23
C ASP A 615 -13.71 -14.06 -35.43
N GLY A 616 -13.29 -15.19 -34.86
CA GLY A 616 -12.10 -15.29 -34.00
C GLY A 616 -12.34 -14.89 -32.54
N SER A 617 -13.58 -14.61 -32.14
CA SER A 617 -13.94 -14.32 -30.75
C SER A 617 -13.93 -15.61 -29.92
N LEU A 618 -13.30 -15.59 -28.74
CA LEU A 618 -13.37 -16.70 -27.79
C LEU A 618 -14.83 -16.85 -27.31
N THR A 619 -15.38 -18.05 -27.38
CA THR A 619 -16.72 -18.34 -26.87
C THR A 619 -16.69 -18.58 -25.36
N LEU A 620 -17.83 -18.44 -24.67
CA LEU A 620 -17.92 -18.83 -23.26
C LEU A 620 -17.56 -20.32 -23.06
N PHE A 621 -18.03 -21.20 -23.95
CA PHE A 621 -17.64 -22.60 -23.94
C PHE A 621 -16.12 -22.75 -24.11
N GLY A 622 -15.52 -22.04 -25.06
CA GLY A 622 -14.09 -22.02 -25.31
C GLY A 622 -13.25 -21.51 -24.15
N ALA A 623 -13.79 -20.58 -23.37
CA ALA A 623 -13.28 -20.08 -22.10
C ALA A 623 -13.59 -21.02 -20.91
N CYS A 624 -13.81 -22.31 -21.17
CA CYS A 624 -14.12 -23.32 -20.15
C CYS A 624 -15.38 -23.03 -19.33
N ASN A 625 -16.35 -22.34 -19.93
CA ASN A 625 -17.56 -21.83 -19.27
C ASN A 625 -17.29 -20.86 -18.11
N ASP A 626 -16.13 -20.21 -18.09
CA ASP A 626 -15.77 -19.20 -17.10
C ASP A 626 -15.74 -17.80 -17.71
N SER A 627 -16.54 -16.89 -17.14
CA SER A 627 -16.64 -15.51 -17.63
C SER A 627 -15.38 -14.69 -17.35
N ASN A 628 -14.60 -15.01 -16.31
CA ASN A 628 -13.38 -14.29 -16.01
C ASN A 628 -12.30 -14.60 -17.05
N ILE A 629 -12.15 -15.87 -17.46
CA ILE A 629 -11.23 -16.25 -18.55
C ILE A 629 -11.63 -15.55 -19.84
N LEU A 630 -12.93 -15.49 -20.15
CA LEU A 630 -13.43 -14.81 -21.33
C LEU A 630 -13.13 -13.29 -21.30
N GLU A 631 -13.39 -12.64 -20.17
CA GLU A 631 -13.08 -11.21 -19.96
C GLU A 631 -11.57 -10.93 -20.03
N GLU A 632 -10.75 -11.80 -19.44
CA GLU A 632 -9.30 -11.68 -19.45
C GLU A 632 -8.74 -11.80 -20.86
N TRP A 633 -9.18 -12.83 -21.62
CA TRP A 633 -8.81 -12.98 -23.02
C TRP A 633 -9.20 -11.75 -23.85
N ALA A 634 -10.43 -11.27 -23.69
CA ALA A 634 -10.90 -10.11 -24.44
C ALA A 634 -10.06 -8.86 -24.20
N ARG A 635 -9.52 -8.68 -22.98
CA ARG A 635 -8.64 -7.55 -22.63
C ARG A 635 -7.23 -7.69 -23.17
N PHE A 636 -6.67 -8.90 -23.18
CA PHE A 636 -5.24 -9.11 -23.45
C PHE A 636 -4.90 -9.79 -24.77
N LYS A 637 -5.90 -10.22 -25.55
CA LYS A 637 -5.65 -10.87 -26.86
C LYS A 637 -4.73 -10.03 -27.74
N ASP A 638 -4.94 -8.72 -27.81
CA ASP A 638 -4.14 -7.85 -28.68
C ASP A 638 -2.69 -7.73 -28.19
N LEU A 639 -2.49 -7.66 -26.86
CA LEU A 639 -1.17 -7.69 -26.24
C LEU A 639 -0.44 -9.01 -26.55
N TYR A 640 -1.13 -10.14 -26.41
CA TYR A 640 -0.56 -11.45 -26.70
C TYR A 640 -0.21 -11.62 -28.19
N GLU A 641 -1.07 -11.15 -29.10
CA GLU A 641 -0.78 -11.16 -30.54
C GLU A 641 0.39 -10.26 -30.93
N ILE A 642 0.55 -9.11 -30.27
CA ILE A 642 1.72 -8.24 -30.44
C ILE A 642 2.97 -8.97 -29.94
N HIS A 643 2.92 -9.52 -28.74
CA HIS A 643 4.04 -10.21 -28.12
C HIS A 643 4.55 -11.41 -28.94
N LYS A 644 3.64 -12.22 -29.50
CA LYS A 644 4.02 -13.32 -30.43
C LYS A 644 4.80 -12.84 -31.66
N LYS A 645 4.66 -11.58 -32.07
CA LYS A 645 5.42 -11.01 -33.19
C LYS A 645 6.82 -10.56 -32.75
N GLU A 646 7.03 -10.28 -31.47
CA GLU A 646 8.33 -9.87 -30.92
C GLU A 646 9.38 -11.00 -30.99
N PHE A 647 8.96 -12.27 -31.03
CA PHE A 647 9.84 -13.43 -31.21
C PHE A 647 10.17 -13.77 -32.67
N LYS A 648 9.44 -13.19 -33.63
CA LYS A 648 9.60 -13.49 -35.06
C LYS A 648 10.59 -12.55 -35.77
N GLY A 649 11.12 -11.57 -35.04
CA GLY A 649 11.90 -10.45 -35.55
C GLY A 649 13.35 -10.47 -35.12
#